data_AF-A0A1Y2BG58-F1
#
_entry.id   AF-A0A1Y2BG58-F1
#
_cell.length_a   1.000
_cell.length_b   1.000
_cell.length_c   1.000
_cell.angle_alpha   90.00
_cell.angle_beta   90.00
_cell.angle_gamma   90.00
#
_symmetry.space_group_name_H-M   'P 1'
#
loop_
_entity.id
_entity.type
_entity.pdbx_description
1 polymer ?
#
loop_
_entity_poly.entity_id
_entity_poly.type
_entity_poly.pdbx_seq_one_letter_code
_entity_poly.pdbx_strand_id
1 'polypeptide(L)'
;MDSMHPDPTPETPPSLEEIRAQVARLEAAHKAKGHALSGRIIHVCHHLPVEIVRIVPADALESGMLSPLMTPEFKPEDADTHVESHDAKWRIHARTGHTAMVSGMKSLSETHDQLVVAWTGEILLQSQQTPTPPLKPSHLPSIASVVPAQSEGGNGDFTPQAPALQPMNDNKPLMVYKGEFPDSEKGELENELKRFSEVETKVEQGGKLTYVPVFLSPEVSKGHYEGFCKKTLWPLFHYLLWLDSTATVPAPDPLWLHYHTANTLFANKVAEIYKPGDLIIVHDYHLLLAPKMIREALGQVSAPVSNAWGASVMPSPSHNDTRRGMDWESSTPTNGKSSKTSGLLGTVGNLLGRHISGSGATEHREPAEIMIGMFMHTPWPSSEIFRCLPTRREILEGMLGANMVSFQTYSYSRHFVSTCIRVCGYESTPGGVDANGSVTAVGYCPIGIDIKRVSHDRDAPGVKPKMDALRTLYKDKKIIVGREKLDVAKGVYNKLQAFEKFLEVFPEWRGKVVLIQVTTPALSESPKLERMTAELVSHINGTYGSLDFTPVHHYSHQAIERDEYFGLLSVADLALITSLRDGMNTTSMEFILCQEKTNKSPLVLSEFMGTATSFNSALTINPHDLLNVADAINKGLTMSDEEKAERHAGLYEGILGHTSHTWAATILKQLLENVGGEHTAHQTPYLDIVKMSNQYKKAKKRLLLFDYDGTLTPIVKVPSQAIPTERTLNLIGSLARDPKNVVYLISGRDGDFLDEHWGDVDKLGLSAEHGSFVKAPGEDEFANMTEALDMSWMSEVEEIFRYYMERTTGSTIEVKKASITWHYRNSDPDFGEFQCKQALDLLESNLAPRRPIEVLVGKKNLEVRPLAVNKGEIVRRLMYENPDADFIFCAGDDKTDEDMFRSLRTIFPPGGIHDNEPVILQPPVAVTSILDPEDAAELPAVELSVTPEDIFAATVGPPAKKTLAGWHVTTPGEVVENLEQLLAMV
;
A
#
# COMPACT_ATOMS: atom_id res chain seq x y z
N MET A 1 5.52 -17.84 13.41
CA MET A 1 6.03 -16.46 13.55
C MET A 1 4.96 -15.51 14.07
N ASP A 2 3.70 -15.60 13.62
CA ASP A 2 2.60 -14.77 14.17
C ASP A 2 2.26 -15.03 15.65
N SER A 3 2.59 -16.21 16.21
CA SER A 3 2.35 -16.55 17.62
C SER A 3 3.26 -15.85 18.63
N MET A 4 4.31 -15.15 18.19
CA MET A 4 5.28 -14.49 19.09
C MET A 4 4.81 -13.11 19.56
N HIS A 5 3.78 -12.54 18.92
CA HIS A 5 3.26 -11.21 19.21
C HIS A 5 1.75 -11.20 18.93
N PRO A 6 0.90 -11.56 19.91
CA PRO A 6 -0.54 -11.50 19.74
C PRO A 6 -0.97 -10.07 19.41
N ASP A 7 -2.03 -9.93 18.61
CA ASP A 7 -2.68 -8.63 18.42
C ASP A 7 -3.03 -8.04 19.81
N PRO A 8 -2.85 -6.72 20.01
CA PRO A 8 -3.18 -6.10 21.29
C PRO A 8 -4.64 -6.38 21.65
N THR A 9 -4.91 -6.63 22.94
CA THR A 9 -6.27 -6.83 23.43
C THR A 9 -7.13 -5.62 23.03
N PRO A 10 -8.28 -5.83 22.36
CA PRO A 10 -9.09 -4.72 21.89
C PRO A 10 -9.56 -3.87 23.08
N GLU A 11 -9.19 -2.59 23.08
CA GLU A 11 -9.85 -1.60 23.93
C GLU A 11 -11.34 -1.52 23.54
N THR A 12 -12.21 -1.14 24.48
CA THR A 12 -13.64 -0.96 24.18
C THR A 12 -13.77 0.04 23.03
N PRO A 13 -14.31 -0.36 21.87
CA PRO A 13 -14.32 0.50 20.70
C PRO A 13 -15.24 1.71 20.96
N PRO A 14 -14.83 2.92 20.56
CA PRO A 14 -15.66 4.11 20.70
C PRO A 14 -16.96 3.95 19.90
N SER A 15 -18.04 4.53 20.40
CA SER A 15 -19.32 4.51 19.70
C SER A 15 -19.25 5.27 18.37
N LEU A 16 -20.12 4.92 17.42
CA LEU A 16 -20.20 5.61 16.13
C LEU A 16 -20.40 7.13 16.27
N GLU A 17 -21.21 7.55 17.26
CA GLU A 17 -21.47 8.96 17.55
C GLU A 17 -20.20 9.69 18.03
N GLU A 18 -19.41 9.05 18.89
CA GLU A 18 -18.13 9.59 19.35
C GLU A 18 -17.13 9.73 18.19
N ILE A 19 -17.02 8.72 17.33
CA ILE A 19 -16.13 8.75 16.16
C ILE A 19 -16.56 9.89 15.21
N ARG A 20 -17.86 10.00 14.90
CA ARG A 20 -18.39 11.10 14.07
C ARG A 20 -18.13 12.47 14.71
N ALA A 21 -18.27 12.59 16.02
CA ALA A 21 -17.96 13.83 16.75
C ALA A 21 -16.45 14.16 16.73
N GLN A 22 -15.57 13.16 16.69
CA GLN A 22 -14.12 13.36 16.52
C GLN A 22 -13.78 13.80 15.10
N VAL A 23 -14.38 13.16 14.07
CA VAL A 23 -14.26 13.57 12.66
C VAL A 23 -14.64 15.04 12.49
N ALA A 24 -15.83 15.43 12.98
CA ALA A 24 -16.30 16.81 12.90
C ALA A 24 -15.35 17.80 13.60
N ARG A 25 -14.75 17.41 14.74
CA ARG A 25 -13.75 18.21 15.46
C ARG A 25 -12.46 18.36 14.67
N LEU A 26 -11.96 17.29 14.06
CA LEU A 26 -10.76 17.32 13.21
C LEU A 26 -10.97 18.22 11.99
N GLU A 27 -12.08 18.08 11.29
CA GLU A 27 -12.40 18.92 10.14
C GLU A 27 -12.50 20.40 10.51
N ALA A 28 -13.15 20.71 11.63
CA ALA A 28 -13.25 22.08 12.13
C ALA A 28 -11.86 22.64 12.48
N ALA A 29 -11.00 21.85 13.11
CA ALA A 29 -9.63 22.24 13.43
C ALA A 29 -8.79 22.48 12.15
N HIS A 30 -8.92 21.62 11.14
CA HIS A 30 -8.21 21.75 9.87
C HIS A 30 -8.66 22.96 9.06
N LYS A 31 -9.98 23.19 9.01
CA LYS A 31 -10.56 24.42 8.42
C LYS A 31 -10.05 25.68 9.14
N ALA A 32 -9.94 25.65 10.47
CA ALA A 32 -9.41 26.76 11.26
C ALA A 32 -7.90 27.01 11.00
N LYS A 33 -7.14 25.96 10.70
CA LYS A 33 -5.71 26.05 10.31
C LYS A 33 -5.49 26.46 8.84
N GLY A 34 -6.56 26.65 8.06
CA GLY A 34 -6.50 27.07 6.66
C GLY A 34 -6.40 25.92 5.64
N HIS A 35 -6.50 24.65 6.07
CA HIS A 35 -6.61 23.53 5.13
C HIS A 35 -8.00 23.53 4.48
N ALA A 36 -8.04 23.62 3.15
CA ALA A 36 -9.27 23.54 2.40
C ALA A 36 -9.77 22.08 2.39
N LEU A 37 -10.89 21.80 3.06
CA LEU A 37 -11.60 20.53 2.96
C LEU A 37 -12.90 20.77 2.18
N SER A 38 -13.10 20.04 1.08
CA SER A 38 -14.22 20.26 0.16
C SER A 38 -15.56 19.73 0.69
N GLY A 39 -15.51 18.83 1.68
CA GLY A 39 -16.67 18.05 2.14
C GLY A 39 -17.06 16.93 1.18
N ARG A 40 -16.22 16.60 0.18
CA ARG A 40 -16.41 15.48 -0.73
C ARG A 40 -15.40 14.37 -0.48
N ILE A 41 -15.86 13.13 -0.58
CA ILE A 41 -15.02 11.94 -0.52
C ILE A 41 -15.11 11.19 -1.86
N ILE A 42 -13.95 10.88 -2.44
CA ILE A 42 -13.82 10.09 -3.66
C ILE A 42 -13.39 8.68 -3.28
N HIS A 43 -14.29 7.72 -3.39
CA HIS A 43 -14.02 6.30 -3.25
C HIS A 43 -13.58 5.72 -4.59
N VAL A 44 -12.37 5.16 -4.65
CA VAL A 44 -11.84 4.50 -5.85
C VAL A 44 -11.91 2.98 -5.64
N CYS A 45 -12.85 2.33 -6.30
CA CYS A 45 -13.17 0.91 -6.12
C CYS A 45 -12.98 0.16 -7.44
N HIS A 46 -12.66 -1.14 -7.40
CA HIS A 46 -12.51 -1.89 -8.65
C HIS A 46 -13.83 -1.97 -9.46
N HIS A 47 -14.95 -2.37 -8.85
CA HIS A 47 -16.27 -2.43 -9.51
C HIS A 47 -17.21 -1.36 -8.98
N LEU A 48 -18.07 -0.83 -9.85
CA LEU A 48 -19.24 -0.08 -9.41
C LEU A 48 -20.13 -0.97 -8.53
N PRO A 49 -20.75 -0.42 -7.47
CA PRO A 49 -21.69 -1.16 -6.62
C PRO A 49 -23.06 -1.36 -7.30
N VAL A 50 -23.11 -1.21 -8.62
CA VAL A 50 -24.26 -1.49 -9.46
C VAL A 50 -23.87 -2.45 -10.58
N GLU A 51 -24.84 -3.22 -11.03
CA GLU A 51 -24.80 -4.03 -12.24
C GLU A 51 -25.59 -3.34 -13.34
N ILE A 52 -25.09 -3.44 -14.56
CA ILE A 52 -25.58 -2.69 -15.72
C ILE A 52 -25.98 -3.72 -16.77
N VAL A 53 -27.24 -3.68 -17.18
CA VAL A 53 -27.81 -4.53 -18.21
C VAL A 53 -28.23 -3.66 -19.39
N ARG A 54 -27.76 -4.02 -20.59
CA ARG A 54 -28.18 -3.44 -21.87
C ARG A 54 -29.23 -4.33 -22.50
N ILE A 55 -30.40 -3.77 -22.71
CA ILE A 55 -31.53 -4.44 -23.34
C ILE A 55 -31.36 -4.32 -24.85
N VAL A 56 -31.43 -5.45 -25.55
CA VAL A 56 -31.21 -5.56 -27.00
C VAL A 56 -32.38 -6.25 -27.70
N PRO A 57 -32.67 -5.92 -28.97
CA PRO A 57 -33.70 -6.60 -29.76
C PRO A 57 -33.47 -8.13 -29.85
N ALA A 58 -34.54 -8.92 -29.86
CA ALA A 58 -34.47 -10.39 -29.81
C ALA A 58 -33.74 -11.01 -31.02
N ASP A 59 -33.89 -10.41 -32.21
CA ASP A 59 -33.23 -10.79 -33.46
C ASP A 59 -31.69 -10.60 -33.43
N ALA A 60 -31.19 -9.70 -32.56
CA ALA A 60 -29.75 -9.45 -32.42
C ALA A 60 -29.01 -10.57 -31.65
N LEU A 61 -29.69 -11.30 -30.75
CA LEU A 61 -29.12 -12.46 -30.05
C LEU A 61 -29.26 -13.77 -30.86
N GLU A 62 -30.38 -13.97 -31.55
CA GLU A 62 -30.66 -15.21 -32.30
C GLU A 62 -29.80 -15.38 -33.57
N SER A 63 -29.32 -14.28 -34.16
CA SER A 63 -28.46 -14.29 -35.35
C SER A 63 -27.00 -14.74 -35.09
N GLY A 64 -26.65 -15.11 -33.86
CA GLY A 64 -25.29 -15.50 -33.48
C GLY A 64 -24.27 -14.35 -33.51
N MET A 65 -24.72 -13.10 -33.70
CA MET A 65 -23.88 -11.91 -33.66
C MET A 65 -23.52 -11.49 -32.23
N LEU A 66 -24.22 -12.01 -31.22
CA LEU A 66 -24.00 -11.77 -29.80
C LEU A 66 -24.08 -13.10 -29.05
N SER A 67 -23.05 -13.45 -28.27
CA SER A 67 -23.13 -14.58 -27.34
C SER A 67 -23.67 -14.06 -26.00
N PRO A 68 -24.82 -14.55 -25.51
CA PRO A 68 -25.24 -14.23 -24.15
C PRO A 68 -24.24 -14.86 -23.17
N LEU A 69 -23.75 -14.06 -22.21
CA LEU A 69 -23.13 -14.61 -21.01
C LEU A 69 -24.22 -15.37 -20.23
N MET A 70 -23.90 -16.56 -19.73
CA MET A 70 -24.81 -17.35 -18.90
C MET A 70 -25.24 -16.52 -17.70
N THR A 71 -26.44 -15.97 -17.75
CA THR A 71 -27.08 -15.30 -16.63
C THR A 71 -27.80 -16.38 -15.82
N PRO A 72 -27.63 -16.45 -14.50
CA PRO A 72 -28.69 -16.99 -13.66
C PRO A 72 -29.95 -16.17 -13.95
N GLU A 73 -31.09 -16.82 -14.17
CA GLU A 73 -32.37 -16.12 -14.36
C GLU A 73 -32.62 -15.18 -13.17
N PHE A 74 -32.51 -13.87 -13.42
CA PHE A 74 -32.78 -12.84 -12.42
C PHE A 74 -34.30 -12.66 -12.27
N LYS A 75 -34.80 -12.71 -11.03
CA LYS A 75 -36.18 -12.40 -10.71
C LYS A 75 -36.29 -10.91 -10.33
N PRO A 76 -37.19 -10.12 -10.95
CA PRO A 76 -37.37 -8.68 -10.68
C PRO A 76 -37.74 -8.32 -9.24
N GLU A 77 -38.06 -9.32 -8.42
CA GLU A 77 -38.64 -9.21 -7.08
C GLU A 77 -37.58 -8.90 -6.00
N ASP A 78 -36.29 -9.08 -6.31
CA ASP A 78 -35.17 -9.03 -5.35
C ASP A 78 -34.49 -7.65 -5.22
N ALA A 79 -34.91 -6.63 -5.98
CA ALA A 79 -34.32 -5.29 -5.94
C ALA A 79 -35.34 -4.21 -5.56
N ASP A 80 -35.20 -3.68 -4.34
CA ASP A 80 -36.04 -2.58 -3.81
C ASP A 80 -35.89 -1.27 -4.61
N THR A 81 -34.81 -1.12 -5.40
CA THR A 81 -34.54 0.02 -6.29
C THR A 81 -33.99 -0.45 -7.64
N HIS A 82 -34.79 -0.37 -8.71
CA HIS A 82 -34.32 -0.51 -10.09
C HIS A 82 -34.67 0.76 -10.87
N VAL A 83 -33.78 1.17 -11.77
CA VAL A 83 -34.06 2.24 -12.74
C VAL A 83 -33.91 1.65 -14.13
N GLU A 84 -34.97 1.82 -14.92
CA GLU A 84 -35.00 1.52 -16.34
C GLU A 84 -34.97 2.84 -17.11
N SER A 85 -34.17 2.91 -18.17
CA SER A 85 -34.08 4.11 -19.00
C SER A 85 -35.44 4.40 -19.66
N HIS A 86 -35.68 5.65 -20.06
CA HIS A 86 -36.99 6.06 -20.61
C HIS A 86 -37.37 5.27 -21.88
N ASP A 87 -36.38 4.78 -22.62
CA ASP A 87 -36.52 3.95 -23.81
C ASP A 87 -36.33 2.43 -23.53
N ALA A 88 -36.22 2.03 -22.27
CA ALA A 88 -35.94 0.66 -21.83
C ALA A 88 -34.69 0.04 -22.51
N LYS A 89 -33.68 0.86 -22.77
CA LYS A 89 -32.37 0.47 -23.30
C LYS A 89 -31.41 0.00 -22.20
N TRP A 90 -31.46 0.63 -21.03
CA TRP A 90 -30.58 0.34 -19.90
C TRP A 90 -31.39 -0.03 -18.66
N ARG A 91 -30.92 -1.05 -17.93
CA ARG A 91 -31.40 -1.39 -16.60
C ARG A 91 -30.22 -1.42 -15.63
N ILE A 92 -30.37 -0.72 -14.52
CA ILE A 92 -29.34 -0.59 -13.48
C ILE A 92 -29.94 -1.06 -12.15
N HIS A 93 -29.24 -1.96 -11.47
CA HIS A 93 -29.60 -2.49 -10.15
C HIS A 93 -28.38 -2.62 -9.25
N ALA A 94 -28.60 -2.76 -7.95
CA ALA A 94 -27.52 -2.92 -6.98
C ALA A 94 -26.74 -4.23 -7.20
N ARG A 95 -25.41 -4.16 -7.20
CA ARG A 95 -24.53 -5.32 -7.37
C ARG A 95 -24.53 -6.18 -6.11
N THR A 96 -24.51 -7.50 -6.28
CA THR A 96 -24.34 -8.44 -5.17
C THR A 96 -22.85 -8.60 -4.81
N GLY A 97 -22.53 -8.60 -3.50
CA GLY A 97 -21.16 -8.75 -2.98
C GLY A 97 -20.51 -7.44 -2.50
N HIS A 98 -19.45 -7.55 -1.70
CA HIS A 98 -18.79 -6.42 -1.00
C HIS A 98 -19.76 -5.53 -0.20
N THR A 99 -20.85 -6.11 0.30
CA THR A 99 -21.94 -5.40 0.99
C THR A 99 -21.47 -4.58 2.18
N ALA A 100 -20.51 -5.11 2.96
CA ALA A 100 -19.90 -4.39 4.08
C ALA A 100 -19.22 -3.08 3.66
N MET A 101 -18.39 -3.13 2.61
CA MET A 101 -17.70 -1.94 2.06
C MET A 101 -18.70 -0.93 1.53
N VAL A 102 -19.68 -1.38 0.73
CA VAL A 102 -20.69 -0.51 0.13
C VAL A 102 -21.56 0.15 1.20
N SER A 103 -22.05 -0.59 2.20
CA SER A 103 -22.78 -0.02 3.34
C SER A 103 -21.94 0.99 4.12
N GLY A 104 -20.64 0.72 4.31
CA GLY A 104 -19.73 1.65 4.97
C GLY A 104 -19.59 2.97 4.20
N MET A 105 -19.32 2.91 2.89
CA MET A 105 -19.26 4.10 2.03
C MET A 105 -20.57 4.89 2.06
N LYS A 106 -21.71 4.21 1.92
CA LYS A 106 -23.04 4.83 2.00
C LYS A 106 -23.27 5.54 3.33
N SER A 107 -22.79 4.99 4.45
CA SER A 107 -22.96 5.59 5.77
C SER A 107 -22.30 6.96 5.96
N LEU A 108 -21.29 7.30 5.14
CA LEU A 108 -20.62 8.61 5.17
C LEU A 108 -21.42 9.69 4.45
N SER A 109 -22.38 9.30 3.60
CA SER A 109 -23.21 10.21 2.82
C SER A 109 -24.09 11.13 3.67
N GLU A 110 -24.35 10.77 4.94
CA GLU A 110 -25.02 11.62 5.93
C GLU A 110 -24.27 12.94 6.21
N THR A 111 -22.96 12.95 5.98
CA THR A 111 -22.07 14.07 6.37
C THR A 111 -21.27 14.64 5.21
N HIS A 112 -21.07 13.87 4.15
CA HIS A 112 -20.16 14.17 3.05
C HIS A 112 -20.76 13.79 1.70
N ASP A 113 -20.53 14.60 0.67
CA ASP A 113 -20.86 14.23 -0.72
C ASP A 113 -19.94 13.08 -1.16
N GLN A 114 -20.51 11.99 -1.67
CA GLN A 114 -19.75 10.78 -2.02
C GLN A 114 -19.67 10.61 -3.53
N LEU A 115 -18.46 10.38 -4.06
CA LEU A 115 -18.23 10.00 -5.45
C LEU A 115 -17.59 8.61 -5.49
N VAL A 116 -18.14 7.69 -6.27
CA VAL A 116 -17.59 6.34 -6.45
C VAL A 116 -17.04 6.22 -7.85
N VAL A 117 -15.71 6.24 -7.97
CA VAL A 117 -14.97 6.01 -9.21
C VAL A 117 -14.67 4.53 -9.34
N ALA A 118 -15.29 3.85 -10.30
CA ALA A 118 -15.10 2.41 -10.46
C ALA A 118 -15.33 1.91 -11.89
N TRP A 119 -14.76 0.75 -12.23
CA TRP A 119 -15.06 0.09 -13.51
C TRP A 119 -16.52 -0.37 -13.53
N THR A 120 -17.17 -0.23 -14.68
CA THR A 120 -18.56 -0.65 -14.90
C THR A 120 -18.81 -2.14 -14.66
N GLY A 121 -17.75 -2.95 -14.68
CA GLY A 121 -17.86 -4.39 -14.87
C GLY A 121 -18.21 -4.72 -16.32
N GLU A 122 -18.41 -6.01 -16.57
CA GLU A 122 -19.00 -6.45 -17.83
C GLU A 122 -20.47 -6.01 -17.90
N ILE A 123 -20.85 -5.42 -19.04
CA ILE A 123 -22.24 -5.02 -19.28
C ILE A 123 -23.00 -6.24 -19.80
N LEU A 124 -24.02 -6.64 -19.06
CA LEU A 124 -24.83 -7.81 -19.38
C LEU A 124 -25.78 -7.48 -20.54
N LEU A 125 -26.06 -8.47 -21.39
CA LEU A 125 -27.02 -8.32 -22.49
C LEU A 125 -28.29 -9.11 -22.17
N GLN A 126 -29.45 -8.49 -22.37
CA GLN A 126 -30.75 -9.14 -22.21
C GLN A 126 -31.64 -8.87 -23.42
N SER A 127 -32.32 -9.91 -23.93
CA SER A 127 -33.28 -9.74 -25.03
C SER A 127 -34.54 -9.01 -24.56
N GLN A 128 -35.09 -8.14 -25.42
CA GLN A 128 -36.46 -7.64 -25.27
C GLN A 128 -37.43 -8.82 -25.41
N GLN A 129 -38.03 -9.27 -24.31
CA GLN A 129 -39.14 -10.21 -24.36
C GLN A 129 -40.42 -9.46 -24.73
N THR A 130 -41.12 -9.89 -25.78
CA THR A 130 -42.52 -9.53 -26.01
C THR A 130 -43.36 -10.07 -24.84
N PRO A 131 -44.26 -9.28 -24.23
CA PRO A 131 -45.03 -9.73 -23.08
C PRO A 131 -45.86 -10.96 -23.47
N THR A 132 -45.51 -12.11 -22.91
CA THR A 132 -46.33 -13.32 -23.06
C THR A 132 -47.52 -13.17 -22.11
N PRO A 133 -48.78 -13.37 -22.54
CA PRO A 133 -49.92 -13.23 -21.66
C PRO A 133 -49.81 -14.24 -20.50
N PRO A 134 -50.29 -13.89 -19.29
CA PRO A 134 -50.09 -14.71 -18.11
C PRO A 134 -50.69 -16.11 -18.32
N LEU A 135 -49.86 -17.13 -18.19
CA LEU A 135 -50.29 -18.52 -18.11
C LEU A 135 -51.22 -18.66 -16.90
N LYS A 136 -52.45 -19.11 -17.14
CA LYS A 136 -53.40 -19.46 -16.08
C LYS A 136 -52.78 -20.54 -15.18
N PRO A 137 -53.03 -20.51 -13.86
CA PRO A 137 -52.46 -21.48 -12.94
C PRO A 137 -53.12 -22.85 -13.18
N SER A 138 -52.40 -23.77 -13.81
CA SER A 138 -52.83 -25.17 -13.89
C SER A 138 -51.67 -26.10 -13.53
N HIS A 139 -51.84 -26.74 -12.36
CA HIS A 139 -51.28 -28.01 -11.90
C HIS A 139 -49.75 -28.16 -11.82
N LEU A 140 -49.30 -28.35 -10.57
CA LEU A 140 -47.99 -28.89 -10.15
C LEU A 140 -47.50 -30.01 -11.08
N PRO A 141 -46.25 -29.98 -11.57
CA PRO A 141 -45.63 -31.17 -12.14
C PRO A 141 -45.18 -32.09 -10.99
N SER A 142 -45.69 -33.31 -11.05
CA SER A 142 -45.27 -34.47 -10.24
C SER A 142 -43.79 -34.80 -10.50
N ILE A 143 -43.03 -34.99 -9.42
CA ILE A 143 -41.70 -35.62 -9.41
C ILE A 143 -41.90 -37.10 -9.76
N ALA A 144 -41.80 -37.47 -11.04
CA ALA A 144 -41.49 -38.83 -11.50
C ALA A 144 -41.40 -38.87 -13.04
N SER A 145 -40.18 -38.79 -13.59
CA SER A 145 -39.70 -39.61 -14.72
C SER A 145 -38.46 -38.97 -15.37
N VAL A 146 -37.27 -39.43 -15.00
CA VAL A 146 -36.09 -39.29 -15.85
C VAL A 146 -35.67 -40.70 -16.24
N VAL A 147 -35.89 -41.05 -17.51
CA VAL A 147 -35.30 -42.21 -18.17
C VAL A 147 -34.48 -41.66 -19.33
N PRO A 148 -33.20 -42.05 -19.51
CA PRO A 148 -32.40 -41.57 -20.62
C PRO A 148 -32.74 -42.38 -21.88
N ALA A 149 -33.16 -41.69 -22.95
CA ALA A 149 -33.36 -42.30 -24.26
C ALA A 149 -32.06 -42.32 -25.07
N GLN A 150 -31.83 -43.46 -25.71
CA GLN A 150 -30.64 -43.83 -26.48
C GLN A 150 -30.55 -43.11 -27.83
N SER A 151 -29.32 -43.05 -28.33
CA SER A 151 -28.91 -42.54 -29.64
C SER A 151 -29.16 -43.54 -30.79
N GLU A 152 -29.89 -43.12 -31.81
CA GLU A 152 -29.80 -43.59 -33.21
C GLU A 152 -29.76 -42.30 -34.06
N GLY A 153 -28.84 -42.04 -34.99
CA GLY A 153 -28.42 -42.87 -36.12
C GLY A 153 -29.11 -42.37 -37.39
N GLY A 154 -28.52 -41.40 -38.11
CA GLY A 154 -29.10 -40.88 -39.36
C GLY A 154 -28.21 -39.91 -40.13
N ASN A 155 -27.50 -40.43 -41.13
CA ASN A 155 -26.74 -39.68 -42.14
C ASN A 155 -27.66 -38.91 -43.09
N GLY A 156 -27.30 -37.67 -43.41
CA GLY A 156 -27.94 -36.86 -44.45
C GLY A 156 -26.99 -35.78 -44.96
N ASP A 157 -26.36 -36.07 -46.09
CA ASP A 157 -25.41 -35.25 -46.84
C ASP A 157 -26.13 -34.08 -47.54
N PHE A 158 -25.71 -32.82 -47.30
CA PHE A 158 -26.16 -31.67 -48.09
C PHE A 158 -25.02 -30.66 -48.29
N THR A 159 -24.63 -30.52 -49.55
CA THR A 159 -23.69 -29.52 -50.08
C THR A 159 -24.33 -28.11 -50.09
N PRO A 160 -23.59 -27.04 -49.73
CA PRO A 160 -24.13 -25.69 -49.73
C PRO A 160 -24.02 -25.02 -51.11
N GLN A 161 -25.16 -24.70 -51.73
CA GLN A 161 -25.25 -23.68 -52.78
C GLN A 161 -25.33 -22.29 -52.14
N ALA A 162 -24.39 -21.42 -52.47
CA ALA A 162 -24.39 -20.01 -52.07
C ALA A 162 -25.38 -19.20 -52.94
N PRO A 163 -26.32 -18.43 -52.35
CA PRO A 163 -27.05 -17.39 -53.05
C PRO A 163 -26.38 -16.02 -52.90
N ALA A 164 -26.59 -15.19 -53.92
CA ALA A 164 -25.90 -13.96 -54.24
C ALA A 164 -26.05 -12.81 -53.22
N LEU A 165 -24.99 -12.01 -53.12
CA LEU A 165 -24.95 -10.71 -52.44
C LEU A 165 -25.93 -9.72 -53.09
N GLN A 166 -26.92 -9.24 -52.31
CA GLN A 166 -27.64 -8.01 -52.59
C GLN A 166 -26.95 -6.81 -51.90
N PRO A 167 -26.96 -5.61 -52.49
CA PRO A 167 -26.37 -4.43 -51.88
C PRO A 167 -27.31 -3.91 -50.77
N MET A 168 -26.88 -3.99 -49.51
CA MET A 168 -27.64 -3.42 -48.40
C MET A 168 -27.21 -1.98 -48.06
N ASN A 169 -28.25 -1.17 -47.93
CA ASN A 169 -28.35 0.22 -47.48
C ASN A 169 -27.57 0.55 -46.19
N ASP A 170 -27.17 1.81 -46.08
CA ASP A 170 -26.50 2.49 -44.95
C ASP A 170 -27.36 2.59 -43.67
N ASN A 171 -27.78 1.47 -43.09
CA ASN A 171 -28.31 1.44 -41.72
C ASN A 171 -27.48 0.46 -40.89
N LYS A 172 -26.44 0.99 -40.23
CA LYS A 172 -25.56 0.23 -39.33
C LYS A 172 -26.37 -0.30 -38.14
N PRO A 173 -26.43 -1.62 -37.88
CA PRO A 173 -26.82 -2.11 -36.56
C PRO A 173 -25.68 -1.87 -35.56
N LEU A 174 -26.05 -1.35 -34.38
CA LEU A 174 -25.16 -1.01 -33.26
C LEU A 174 -24.69 -2.27 -32.50
N MET A 175 -23.37 -2.47 -32.46
CA MET A 175 -22.58 -3.24 -31.48
C MET A 175 -22.78 -4.78 -31.51
N VAL A 176 -21.78 -5.63 -31.75
CA VAL A 176 -20.42 -5.69 -31.16
C VAL A 176 -19.39 -6.08 -32.24
N TYR A 177 -18.38 -5.24 -32.46
CA TYR A 177 -17.14 -5.68 -33.10
C TYR A 177 -15.97 -5.08 -32.30
N LYS A 178 -15.21 -5.94 -31.60
CA LYS A 178 -14.06 -5.61 -30.71
C LYS A 178 -14.35 -5.03 -29.31
N GLY A 179 -15.61 -5.01 -28.86
CA GLY A 179 -15.95 -4.79 -27.46
C GLY A 179 -15.60 -3.41 -26.86
N GLU A 180 -15.41 -2.39 -27.71
CA GLU A 180 -15.30 -0.99 -27.26
C GLU A 180 -16.65 -0.28 -27.40
N PHE A 181 -17.10 0.39 -26.34
CA PHE A 181 -18.30 1.23 -26.38
C PHE A 181 -18.05 2.50 -27.20
N PRO A 182 -18.95 2.87 -28.14
CA PRO A 182 -18.93 4.17 -28.79
C PRO A 182 -19.04 5.27 -27.72
N ASP A 183 -18.34 6.38 -27.93
CA ASP A 183 -18.34 7.48 -26.95
C ASP A 183 -19.75 8.05 -26.70
N SER A 184 -20.64 7.95 -27.69
CA SER A 184 -22.06 8.30 -27.52
C SER A 184 -22.77 7.41 -26.48
N GLU A 185 -22.54 6.08 -26.51
CA GLU A 185 -23.15 5.16 -25.54
C GLU A 185 -22.53 5.29 -24.14
N LYS A 186 -21.24 5.62 -24.04
CA LYS A 186 -20.61 5.94 -22.75
C LYS A 186 -21.30 7.14 -22.09
N GLY A 187 -21.51 8.23 -22.86
CA GLY A 187 -22.19 9.43 -22.36
C GLY A 187 -23.65 9.17 -21.99
N GLU A 188 -24.37 8.34 -22.75
CA GLU A 188 -25.72 7.89 -22.37
C GLU A 188 -25.72 7.13 -21.04
N LEU A 189 -24.80 6.17 -20.86
CA LEU A 189 -24.71 5.38 -19.63
C LEU A 189 -24.32 6.25 -18.41
N GLU A 190 -23.42 7.22 -18.59
CA GLU A 190 -23.09 8.19 -17.55
C GLU A 190 -24.32 8.99 -17.10
N ASN A 191 -25.20 9.39 -18.03
CA ASN A 191 -26.44 10.07 -17.71
C ASN A 191 -27.44 9.16 -16.96
N GLU A 192 -27.56 7.90 -17.34
CA GLU A 192 -28.43 6.94 -16.63
C GLU A 192 -27.89 6.60 -15.24
N LEU A 193 -26.57 6.48 -15.05
CA LEU A 193 -25.94 6.31 -13.74
C LEU A 193 -26.20 7.51 -12.83
N LYS A 194 -26.17 8.73 -13.38
CA LYS A 194 -26.52 9.94 -12.63
C LYS A 194 -28.00 9.92 -12.22
N ARG A 195 -28.89 9.52 -13.11
CA ARG A 195 -30.32 9.38 -12.80
C ARG A 195 -30.57 8.32 -11.72
N PHE A 196 -29.89 7.17 -11.80
CA PHE A 196 -29.95 6.14 -10.77
C PHE A 196 -29.47 6.67 -9.42
N SER A 197 -28.34 7.39 -9.42
CA SER A 197 -27.80 8.05 -8.22
C SER A 197 -28.81 8.98 -7.55
N GLU A 198 -29.55 9.77 -8.34
CA GLU A 198 -30.60 10.68 -7.84
C GLU A 198 -31.81 9.94 -7.25
N VAL A 199 -32.17 8.77 -7.81
CA VAL A 199 -33.26 7.93 -7.27
C VAL A 199 -32.82 7.28 -5.96
N GLU A 200 -31.63 6.71 -5.93
CA GLU A 200 -31.06 6.08 -4.72
C GLU A 200 -30.94 7.08 -3.57
N THR A 201 -30.45 8.28 -3.86
CA THR A 201 -30.36 9.41 -2.90
C THR A 201 -31.72 9.85 -2.34
N LYS A 202 -32.82 9.65 -3.06
CA LYS A 202 -34.18 9.99 -2.58
C LYS A 202 -34.77 8.91 -1.68
N VAL A 203 -34.40 7.66 -1.91
CA VAL A 203 -34.87 6.51 -1.12
C VAL A 203 -34.09 6.42 0.20
N GLU A 204 -32.78 6.66 0.15
CA GLU A 204 -31.93 6.75 1.34
C GLU A 204 -32.00 8.18 1.90
N GLN A 205 -32.72 8.39 3.01
CA GLN A 205 -32.89 9.71 3.62
C GLN A 205 -31.54 10.36 4.00
N GLY A 206 -30.95 11.15 3.11
CA GLY A 206 -29.91 12.14 3.44
C GLY A 206 -28.56 12.05 2.73
N GLY A 207 -28.35 11.19 1.73
CA GLY A 207 -27.01 10.96 1.17
C GLY A 207 -26.85 11.19 -0.33
N LYS A 208 -26.06 12.18 -0.76
CA LYS A 208 -25.72 12.40 -2.18
C LYS A 208 -24.56 11.49 -2.60
N LEU A 209 -24.89 10.33 -3.13
CA LEU A 209 -23.96 9.38 -3.76
C LEU A 209 -23.93 9.63 -5.27
N THR A 210 -22.77 9.57 -5.91
CA THR A 210 -22.66 9.71 -7.37
C THR A 210 -21.71 8.67 -7.95
N TYR A 211 -22.18 7.92 -8.95
CA TYR A 211 -21.37 6.94 -9.66
C TYR A 211 -20.61 7.56 -10.83
N VAL A 212 -19.29 7.36 -10.85
CA VAL A 212 -18.39 7.83 -11.91
C VAL A 212 -17.75 6.59 -12.58
N PRO A 213 -18.18 6.20 -13.78
CA PRO A 213 -17.68 5.00 -14.42
C PRO A 213 -16.26 5.20 -14.97
N VAL A 214 -15.45 4.14 -14.88
CA VAL A 214 -14.21 3.95 -15.64
C VAL A 214 -14.48 2.89 -16.69
N PHE A 215 -14.17 3.17 -17.95
CA PHE A 215 -14.34 2.22 -19.05
C PHE A 215 -13.00 1.54 -19.35
N LEU A 216 -12.96 0.22 -19.24
CA LEU A 216 -11.81 -0.60 -19.61
C LEU A 216 -12.14 -1.35 -20.90
N SER A 217 -11.18 -1.45 -21.83
CA SER A 217 -11.34 -2.35 -22.97
C SER A 217 -11.36 -3.81 -22.50
N PRO A 218 -12.02 -4.73 -23.23
CA PRO A 218 -12.09 -6.13 -22.82
C PRO A 218 -10.73 -6.79 -22.62
N GLU A 219 -9.73 -6.38 -23.41
CA GLU A 219 -8.35 -6.85 -23.28
C GLU A 219 -7.72 -6.39 -21.96
N VAL A 220 -7.89 -5.11 -21.62
CA VAL A 220 -7.37 -4.53 -20.37
C VAL A 220 -8.13 -5.09 -19.17
N SER A 221 -9.47 -5.15 -19.19
CA SER A 221 -10.25 -5.66 -18.07
C SER A 221 -9.93 -7.13 -17.78
N LYS A 222 -9.87 -7.98 -18.82
CA LYS A 222 -9.51 -9.39 -18.67
C LYS A 222 -8.06 -9.57 -18.21
N GLY A 223 -7.12 -8.87 -18.83
CA GLY A 223 -5.69 -8.94 -18.46
C GLY A 223 -5.42 -8.40 -17.05
N HIS A 224 -6.17 -7.40 -16.61
CA HIS A 224 -6.08 -6.80 -15.28
C HIS A 224 -6.74 -7.69 -14.22
N TYR A 225 -8.02 -8.00 -14.36
CA TYR A 225 -8.82 -8.68 -13.33
C TYR A 225 -8.59 -10.19 -13.33
N GLU A 226 -8.96 -10.90 -14.40
CA GLU A 226 -8.78 -12.35 -14.51
C GLU A 226 -7.31 -12.75 -14.69
N GLY A 227 -6.49 -11.84 -15.24
CA GLY A 227 -5.06 -11.99 -15.40
C GLY A 227 -4.31 -11.65 -14.11
N PHE A 228 -3.66 -10.50 -14.04
CA PHE A 228 -2.69 -10.18 -12.98
C PHE A 228 -3.31 -10.21 -11.57
N CYS A 229 -4.52 -9.69 -11.39
CA CYS A 229 -5.17 -9.67 -10.07
C CYS A 229 -5.48 -11.08 -9.57
N LYS A 230 -6.18 -11.90 -10.36
CA LYS A 230 -6.64 -13.23 -9.92
C LYS A 230 -5.63 -14.36 -10.10
N LYS A 231 -4.71 -14.24 -11.06
CA LYS A 231 -3.62 -15.21 -11.23
C LYS A 231 -2.47 -14.86 -10.33
N THR A 232 -2.02 -13.59 -10.27
CA THR A 232 -0.76 -13.24 -9.59
C THR A 232 -0.95 -12.72 -8.17
N LEU A 233 -1.71 -11.65 -7.97
CA LEU A 233 -1.82 -11.01 -6.64
C LEU A 233 -2.65 -11.84 -5.65
N TRP A 234 -3.81 -12.36 -6.09
CA TRP A 234 -4.71 -13.09 -5.21
C TRP A 234 -4.06 -14.34 -4.62
N PRO A 235 -3.44 -15.26 -5.39
CA PRO A 235 -2.77 -16.42 -4.81
C PRO A 235 -1.60 -16.03 -3.90
N LEU A 236 -0.79 -15.04 -4.28
CA LEU A 236 0.32 -14.53 -3.48
C LEU A 236 -0.14 -14.04 -2.10
N PHE A 237 -1.19 -13.21 -2.07
CA PHE A 237 -1.71 -12.61 -0.84
C PHE A 237 -2.37 -13.65 0.07
N HIS A 238 -2.84 -14.75 -0.50
CA HIS A 238 -3.44 -15.88 0.21
C HIS A 238 -2.47 -17.05 0.47
N TYR A 239 -1.15 -16.86 0.26
CA TYR A 239 -0.12 -17.90 0.45
C TYR A 239 -0.30 -19.16 -0.41
N LEU A 240 -1.01 -19.01 -1.53
CA LEU A 240 -1.16 -20.06 -2.54
C LEU A 240 0.00 -19.91 -3.54
N LEU A 241 1.20 -20.31 -3.12
CA LEU A 241 2.39 -20.26 -3.98
C LEU A 241 2.25 -21.24 -5.16
N TRP A 242 2.79 -20.84 -6.31
CA TRP A 242 2.87 -21.62 -7.54
C TRP A 242 3.77 -22.84 -7.34
N LEU A 243 3.19 -23.96 -6.94
CA LEU A 243 3.89 -25.25 -6.89
C LEU A 243 3.86 -25.89 -8.28
N ASP A 244 4.64 -25.35 -9.20
CA ASP A 244 5.17 -26.10 -10.34
C ASP A 244 6.69 -25.99 -10.32
N SER A 245 7.35 -27.05 -9.83
CA SER A 245 8.81 -27.19 -9.70
C SER A 245 9.57 -27.20 -11.04
N THR A 246 8.88 -26.95 -12.16
CA THR A 246 9.41 -26.93 -13.53
C THR A 246 9.38 -25.54 -14.18
N ALA A 247 9.01 -24.48 -13.47
CA ALA A 247 8.92 -23.14 -14.04
C ALA A 247 10.30 -22.59 -14.44
N THR A 248 10.52 -22.44 -15.75
CA THR A 248 11.64 -21.68 -16.34
C THR A 248 11.58 -20.22 -15.92
N VAL A 249 12.75 -19.55 -15.86
CA VAL A 249 12.96 -18.13 -15.50
C VAL A 249 11.78 -17.25 -15.96
N PRO A 250 11.14 -16.45 -15.06
CA PRO A 250 10.01 -15.64 -15.45
C PRO A 250 10.43 -14.60 -16.50
N ALA A 251 9.87 -14.69 -17.70
CA ALA A 251 9.80 -13.53 -18.59
C ALA A 251 8.95 -12.43 -17.92
N PRO A 252 9.07 -11.15 -18.31
CA PRO A 252 8.17 -10.11 -17.83
C PRO A 252 6.73 -10.54 -18.07
N ASP A 253 5.92 -10.60 -17.01
CA ASP A 253 4.53 -11.03 -17.11
C ASP A 253 3.77 -10.01 -17.99
N PRO A 254 3.30 -10.38 -19.20
CA PRO A 254 2.57 -9.46 -20.06
C PRO A 254 1.29 -8.93 -19.38
N LEU A 255 0.75 -9.63 -18.38
CA LEU A 255 -0.42 -9.21 -17.61
C LEU A 255 -0.14 -7.98 -16.73
N TRP A 256 1.12 -7.73 -16.36
CA TRP A 256 1.52 -6.51 -15.62
C TRP A 256 1.13 -5.24 -16.37
N LEU A 257 1.30 -5.21 -17.70
CA LEU A 257 1.00 -4.03 -18.49
C LEU A 257 -0.49 -3.69 -18.47
N HIS A 258 -1.38 -4.71 -18.49
CA HIS A 258 -2.81 -4.49 -18.33
C HIS A 258 -3.14 -3.98 -16.92
N TYR A 259 -2.46 -4.49 -15.89
CA TYR A 259 -2.64 -4.02 -14.52
C TYR A 259 -2.25 -2.55 -14.34
N HIS A 260 -1.09 -2.17 -14.87
CA HIS A 260 -0.63 -0.79 -14.92
C HIS A 260 -1.59 0.10 -15.70
N THR A 261 -1.97 -0.31 -16.92
CA THR A 261 -2.90 0.45 -17.78
C THR A 261 -4.23 0.72 -17.09
N ALA A 262 -4.82 -0.29 -16.44
CA ALA A 262 -6.04 -0.11 -15.67
C ALA A 262 -5.84 0.93 -14.57
N ASN A 263 -4.81 0.78 -13.71
CA ASN A 263 -4.53 1.75 -12.64
C ASN A 263 -4.34 3.18 -13.15
N THR A 264 -3.67 3.36 -14.30
CA THR A 264 -3.51 4.68 -14.95
C THR A 264 -4.86 5.27 -15.38
N LEU A 265 -5.75 4.47 -15.98
CA LEU A 265 -7.09 4.94 -16.38
C LEU A 265 -7.93 5.37 -15.18
N PHE A 266 -7.84 4.63 -14.07
CA PHE A 266 -8.46 5.02 -12.81
C PHE A 266 -7.89 6.34 -12.27
N ALA A 267 -6.56 6.48 -12.23
CA ALA A 267 -5.91 7.68 -11.74
C ALA A 267 -6.27 8.92 -12.59
N ASN A 268 -6.28 8.79 -13.91
CA ASN A 268 -6.71 9.85 -14.82
C ASN A 268 -8.16 10.26 -14.56
N LYS A 269 -9.07 9.29 -14.37
CA LYS A 269 -10.47 9.59 -14.09
C LYS A 269 -10.66 10.32 -12.76
N VAL A 270 -9.88 9.98 -11.74
CA VAL A 270 -9.86 10.71 -10.47
C VAL A 270 -9.34 12.13 -10.67
N ALA A 271 -8.26 12.32 -11.42
CA ALA A 271 -7.68 13.63 -11.71
C ALA A 271 -8.65 14.55 -12.47
N GLU A 272 -9.46 14.02 -13.39
CA GLU A 272 -10.50 14.76 -14.12
C GLU A 272 -11.58 15.38 -13.21
N ILE A 273 -11.92 14.72 -12.10
CA ILE A 273 -13.05 15.11 -11.24
C ILE A 273 -12.63 15.73 -9.90
N TYR A 274 -11.35 15.60 -9.56
CA TYR A 274 -10.77 16.08 -8.31
C TYR A 274 -10.92 17.60 -8.19
N LYS A 275 -11.23 18.05 -6.97
CA LYS A 275 -11.18 19.45 -6.57
C LYS A 275 -10.29 19.58 -5.35
N PRO A 276 -9.54 20.69 -5.21
CA PRO A 276 -8.74 20.93 -4.02
C PRO A 276 -9.54 20.73 -2.73
N GLY A 277 -9.00 19.92 -1.83
CA GLY A 277 -9.64 19.57 -0.56
C GLY A 277 -10.54 18.34 -0.57
N ASP A 278 -10.69 17.64 -1.69
CA ASP A 278 -11.32 16.31 -1.67
C ASP A 278 -10.43 15.30 -0.94
N LEU A 279 -11.09 14.39 -0.21
CA LEU A 279 -10.45 13.22 0.39
C LEU A 279 -10.60 12.03 -0.56
N ILE A 280 -9.52 11.31 -0.85
CA ILE A 280 -9.52 10.16 -1.76
C ILE A 280 -9.29 8.89 -0.93
N ILE A 281 -10.11 7.86 -1.12
CA ILE A 281 -9.93 6.55 -0.47
C ILE A 281 -9.92 5.45 -1.54
N VAL A 282 -8.77 4.81 -1.72
CA VAL A 282 -8.56 3.71 -2.68
C VAL A 282 -8.77 2.36 -2.00
N HIS A 283 -9.49 1.44 -2.66
CA HIS A 283 -9.86 0.14 -2.08
C HIS A 283 -9.21 -1.04 -2.80
N ASP A 284 -8.52 -1.86 -2.01
CA ASP A 284 -8.07 -3.22 -2.30
C ASP A 284 -6.96 -3.43 -3.36
N TYR A 285 -6.51 -4.68 -3.48
CA TYR A 285 -5.36 -5.12 -4.29
C TYR A 285 -5.46 -4.89 -5.79
N HIS A 286 -6.62 -4.50 -6.31
CA HIS A 286 -6.75 -4.19 -7.73
C HIS A 286 -6.12 -2.84 -8.07
N LEU A 287 -6.00 -1.92 -7.12
CA LEU A 287 -5.64 -0.53 -7.36
C LEU A 287 -4.36 -0.11 -6.60
N LEU A 288 -3.41 -1.04 -6.43
CA LEU A 288 -2.19 -0.80 -5.63
C LEU A 288 -1.28 0.30 -6.20
N LEU A 289 -1.40 0.62 -7.49
CA LEU A 289 -0.60 1.68 -8.13
C LEU A 289 -1.31 3.03 -8.15
N ALA A 290 -2.64 3.03 -7.95
CA ALA A 290 -3.46 4.22 -8.09
C ALA A 290 -3.03 5.38 -7.17
N PRO A 291 -2.65 5.19 -5.89
CA PRO A 291 -2.29 6.33 -5.03
C PRO A 291 -1.14 7.17 -5.60
N LYS A 292 -0.03 6.54 -6.00
CA LYS A 292 1.11 7.22 -6.65
C LYS A 292 0.70 7.86 -7.97
N MET A 293 -0.01 7.12 -8.82
CA MET A 293 -0.44 7.63 -10.14
C MET A 293 -1.41 8.81 -10.05
N ILE A 294 -2.27 8.86 -9.03
CA ILE A 294 -3.16 9.99 -8.77
C ILE A 294 -2.36 11.25 -8.43
N ARG A 295 -1.33 11.13 -7.58
CA ARG A 295 -0.44 12.27 -7.28
C ARG A 295 0.31 12.77 -8.50
N GLU A 296 0.81 11.85 -9.33
CA GLU A 296 1.50 12.16 -10.58
C GLU A 296 0.55 12.89 -11.55
N ALA A 297 -0.68 12.38 -11.73
CA ALA A 297 -1.69 12.99 -12.61
C ALA A 297 -2.15 14.37 -12.13
N LEU A 298 -2.10 14.64 -10.82
CA LEU A 298 -2.44 15.94 -10.23
C LEU A 298 -1.22 16.88 -10.05
N GLY A 299 -0.04 16.50 -10.54
CA GLY A 299 1.14 17.37 -10.60
C GLY A 299 1.89 17.58 -9.27
N GLN A 300 1.71 16.69 -8.29
CA GLN A 300 2.42 16.76 -7.00
C GLN A 300 3.78 16.05 -6.98
N VAL A 301 4.13 15.34 -8.05
CA VAL A 301 5.43 14.69 -8.21
C VAL A 301 6.12 15.33 -9.40
N SER A 302 7.24 16.00 -9.18
CA SER A 302 8.14 16.40 -10.26
C SER A 302 8.57 15.12 -10.97
N ALA A 303 8.11 14.91 -12.20
CA ALA A 303 8.65 13.83 -13.01
C ALA A 303 10.18 14.01 -13.05
N PRO A 304 11.00 12.97 -12.77
CA PRO A 304 12.39 13.04 -13.16
C PRO A 304 12.39 13.28 -14.66
N VAL A 305 13.06 14.35 -15.11
CA VAL A 305 13.31 14.57 -16.54
C VAL A 305 14.31 13.53 -16.99
N SER A 306 13.88 12.27 -17.11
CA SER A 306 14.64 11.22 -17.77
C SER A 306 14.06 11.02 -19.16
N ASN A 307 14.50 11.89 -20.08
CA ASN A 307 14.62 11.48 -21.48
C ASN A 307 15.73 10.42 -21.55
N ALA A 308 15.43 9.19 -21.14
CA ALA A 308 16.34 8.05 -21.22
C ALA A 308 15.57 6.73 -21.38
N TRP A 309 14.53 6.71 -22.21
CA TRP A 309 14.04 5.50 -22.85
C TRP A 309 13.99 5.74 -24.35
N GLY A 310 15.17 5.71 -24.97
CA GLY A 310 15.35 5.93 -26.39
C GLY A 310 16.84 5.94 -26.73
N ALA A 311 17.32 4.82 -27.28
CA ALA A 311 18.68 4.55 -27.75
C ALA A 311 19.64 3.89 -26.75
N SER A 312 19.46 2.58 -26.57
CA SER A 312 20.61 1.69 -26.38
C SER A 312 21.50 1.81 -27.61
N VAL A 313 22.61 2.55 -27.48
CA VAL A 313 23.73 2.51 -28.41
C VAL A 313 24.27 1.08 -28.43
N MET A 314 24.00 0.37 -29.53
CA MET A 314 24.71 -0.85 -29.88
C MET A 314 26.21 -0.50 -30.00
N PRO A 315 27.13 -1.18 -29.29
CA PRO A 315 28.54 -1.07 -29.63
C PRO A 315 28.76 -1.79 -30.97
N SER A 316 29.31 -1.07 -31.95
CA SER A 316 29.73 -1.65 -33.24
C SER A 316 30.92 -2.59 -33.03
N PRO A 317 31.04 -3.71 -33.79
CA PRO A 317 32.12 -4.66 -33.58
C PRO A 317 33.38 -4.23 -34.36
N SER A 318 34.50 -4.09 -33.66
CA SER A 318 35.82 -4.14 -34.30
C SER A 318 36.83 -4.94 -33.45
N HIS A 319 37.26 -6.04 -34.07
CA HIS A 319 38.48 -6.82 -33.89
C HIS A 319 38.90 -7.47 -32.55
N ASN A 320 39.00 -8.81 -32.66
CA ASN A 320 39.95 -9.74 -32.04
C ASN A 320 40.13 -9.70 -30.51
N ASP A 321 39.53 -10.67 -29.82
CA ASP A 321 40.37 -11.67 -29.16
C ASP A 321 39.68 -13.03 -28.96
N THR A 322 40.50 -14.06 -28.98
CA THR A 322 40.17 -15.48 -29.03
C THR A 322 39.88 -16.07 -27.64
N ARG A 323 38.84 -16.93 -27.50
CA ARG A 323 38.91 -18.30 -26.88
C ARG A 323 37.53 -18.89 -26.51
N ARG A 324 37.24 -20.05 -27.12
CA ARG A 324 36.59 -21.31 -26.64
C ARG A 324 35.31 -21.19 -25.81
N GLY A 325 34.14 -21.53 -26.34
CA GLY A 325 33.53 -22.90 -26.45
C GLY A 325 32.11 -22.77 -25.87
N MET A 326 31.02 -23.36 -26.37
CA MET A 326 30.74 -24.66 -26.96
C MET A 326 29.49 -24.50 -27.87
N ASP A 327 29.46 -25.27 -28.96
CA ASP A 327 28.44 -25.22 -30.01
C ASP A 327 27.03 -25.67 -29.57
N TRP A 328 26.00 -24.99 -30.09
CA TRP A 328 24.67 -25.57 -30.29
C TRP A 328 24.21 -25.29 -31.72
N GLU A 329 24.56 -26.19 -32.64
CA GLU A 329 24.07 -26.19 -34.01
C GLU A 329 22.63 -26.75 -34.09
N SER A 330 21.75 -25.87 -34.56
CA SER A 330 20.72 -26.08 -35.59
C SER A 330 20.01 -27.44 -35.73
N SER A 331 18.69 -27.39 -35.52
CA SER A 331 17.73 -28.15 -36.32
C SER A 331 16.44 -27.35 -36.55
N THR A 332 16.35 -26.71 -37.71
CA THR A 332 15.08 -26.32 -38.39
C THR A 332 14.73 -27.42 -39.40
N PRO A 333 13.45 -27.75 -39.69
CA PRO A 333 12.52 -26.84 -40.39
C PRO A 333 11.04 -27.01 -39.92
N THR A 334 9.99 -26.23 -40.25
CA THR A 334 9.56 -25.42 -41.40
C THR A 334 8.29 -24.64 -41.01
N ASN A 335 8.11 -23.43 -41.55
CA ASN A 335 6.86 -22.70 -41.86
C ASN A 335 5.66 -22.66 -40.88
N GLY A 336 5.31 -21.45 -40.43
CA GLY A 336 3.94 -21.14 -40.02
C GLY A 336 3.70 -19.82 -39.27
N LYS A 337 3.53 -18.72 -40.00
CA LYS A 337 2.76 -17.49 -39.66
C LYS A 337 3.24 -16.62 -38.47
N SER A 338 3.74 -15.43 -38.81
CA SER A 338 3.93 -14.30 -37.91
C SER A 338 2.59 -13.80 -37.33
N SER A 339 2.46 -13.77 -36.00
CA SER A 339 1.39 -13.09 -35.27
C SER A 339 1.92 -11.79 -34.65
N LYS A 340 1.12 -10.73 -34.74
CA LYS A 340 1.43 -9.33 -34.43
C LYS A 340 1.48 -9.09 -32.91
N THR A 341 2.64 -8.71 -32.38
CA THR A 341 2.81 -8.13 -31.03
C THR A 341 3.22 -6.65 -31.04
N SER A 342 3.25 -5.99 -32.21
CA SER A 342 3.67 -4.58 -32.33
C SER A 342 2.59 -3.54 -31.98
N GLY A 343 1.44 -3.96 -31.44
CA GLY A 343 0.29 -3.09 -31.18
C GLY A 343 0.30 -2.40 -29.81
N LEU A 344 0.81 -3.06 -28.76
CA LEU A 344 0.74 -2.51 -27.39
C LEU A 344 1.82 -1.46 -27.09
N LEU A 345 3.01 -1.58 -27.68
CA LEU A 345 4.11 -0.64 -27.45
C LEU A 345 3.87 0.75 -28.06
N GLY A 346 3.03 0.85 -29.10
CA GLY A 346 2.70 2.12 -29.77
C GLY A 346 1.66 2.97 -29.04
N THR A 347 0.81 2.35 -28.21
CA THR A 347 -0.30 3.05 -27.53
C THR A 347 0.18 3.80 -26.28
N VAL A 348 1.25 3.33 -25.64
CA VAL A 348 1.85 3.99 -24.46
C VAL A 348 2.58 5.29 -24.84
N GLY A 349 3.15 5.37 -26.05
CA GLY A 349 3.86 6.56 -26.53
C GLY A 349 2.96 7.69 -27.05
N ASN A 350 1.76 7.39 -27.54
CA ASN A 350 0.90 8.38 -28.21
C ASN A 350 -0.13 9.07 -27.28
N LEU A 351 -0.32 8.61 -26.05
CA LEU A 351 -1.21 9.24 -25.05
C LEU A 351 -0.51 10.31 -24.18
N LEU A 352 0.83 10.39 -24.22
CA LEU A 352 1.63 11.37 -23.46
C LEU A 352 1.84 12.70 -24.19
N GLY A 353 1.31 12.85 -25.42
CA GLY A 353 1.61 13.99 -26.29
C GLY A 353 0.38 14.74 -26.76
N ARG A 354 -0.38 15.39 -25.87
CA ARG A 354 -1.31 16.47 -26.29
C ARG A 354 -1.70 17.43 -25.14
N HIS A 355 -1.42 18.71 -25.42
CA HIS A 355 -1.86 19.94 -24.75
C HIS A 355 -1.21 20.36 -23.42
N ILE A 356 -0.20 21.24 -23.49
CA ILE A 356 -0.20 22.56 -22.82
C ILE A 356 0.54 23.57 -23.72
N SER A 357 -0.19 24.46 -24.39
CA SER A 357 0.36 25.68 -24.97
C SER A 357 -0.55 26.84 -24.54
N GLY A 358 -0.25 27.42 -23.39
CA GLY A 358 -0.93 28.58 -22.84
C GLY A 358 0.08 29.41 -22.06
N SER A 359 0.62 30.44 -22.70
CA SER A 359 1.44 31.46 -22.06
C SER A 359 0.54 32.36 -21.20
N GLY A 360 0.50 32.08 -19.90
CA GLY A 360 -0.08 32.96 -18.89
C GLY A 360 0.82 32.90 -17.66
N ALA A 361 1.32 34.05 -17.21
CA ALA A 361 2.16 34.17 -16.03
C ALA A 361 1.44 33.56 -14.80
N THR A 362 1.94 32.44 -14.29
CA THR A 362 1.39 31.78 -13.11
C THR A 362 2.02 32.37 -11.86
N GLU A 363 1.21 33.04 -11.04
CA GLU A 363 1.54 33.31 -9.64
C GLU A 363 1.92 31.99 -8.96
N HIS A 364 3.07 31.95 -8.28
CA HIS A 364 3.51 30.81 -7.47
C HIS A 364 2.58 30.66 -6.25
N ARG A 365 1.46 29.95 -6.41
CA ARG A 365 0.72 29.36 -5.28
C ARG A 365 1.31 27.98 -4.99
N GLU A 366 1.64 27.72 -3.73
CA GLU A 366 2.02 26.38 -3.28
C GLU A 366 0.96 25.35 -3.70
N PRO A 367 1.35 24.17 -4.23
CA PRO A 367 0.39 23.15 -4.63
C PRO A 367 -0.40 22.66 -3.42
N ALA A 368 -1.73 22.70 -3.51
CA ALA A 368 -2.61 22.22 -2.45
C ALA A 368 -2.32 20.75 -2.12
N GLU A 369 -2.18 20.42 -0.83
CA GLU A 369 -1.95 19.06 -0.32
C GLU A 369 -3.11 18.12 -0.72
N ILE A 370 -2.78 16.93 -1.25
CA ILE A 370 -3.77 15.93 -1.68
C ILE A 370 -3.78 14.81 -0.64
N MET A 371 -4.96 14.52 -0.12
CA MET A 371 -5.16 13.49 0.90
C MET A 371 -5.67 12.20 0.28
N ILE A 372 -4.82 11.17 0.32
CA ILE A 372 -5.10 9.85 -0.23
C ILE A 372 -4.95 8.81 0.87
N GLY A 373 -6.03 8.14 1.22
CA GLY A 373 -6.04 6.92 2.01
C GLY A 373 -6.16 5.69 1.12
N MET A 374 -5.63 4.57 1.58
CA MET A 374 -5.80 3.27 0.96
C MET A 374 -6.22 2.24 1.99
N PHE A 375 -7.23 1.42 1.69
CA PHE A 375 -7.66 0.32 2.55
C PHE A 375 -7.52 -1.03 1.85
N MET A 376 -6.82 -1.96 2.49
CA MET A 376 -6.61 -3.32 2.02
C MET A 376 -7.63 -4.28 2.65
N HIS A 377 -8.59 -4.73 1.84
CA HIS A 377 -9.60 -5.71 2.28
C HIS A 377 -9.05 -7.14 2.32
N THR A 378 -8.18 -7.45 1.37
CA THR A 378 -7.50 -8.74 1.23
C THR A 378 -6.34 -8.86 2.23
N PRO A 379 -5.97 -10.07 2.71
CA PRO A 379 -4.79 -10.26 3.54
C PRO A 379 -3.52 -9.69 2.92
N TRP A 380 -2.60 -9.21 3.77
CA TRP A 380 -1.26 -8.85 3.33
C TRP A 380 -0.27 -10.00 3.62
N PRO A 381 0.54 -10.41 2.64
CA PRO A 381 1.49 -11.51 2.81
C PRO A 381 2.73 -11.09 3.62
N SER A 382 3.49 -12.06 4.13
CA SER A 382 4.77 -11.78 4.79
C SER A 382 5.81 -11.34 3.75
N SER A 383 6.88 -10.70 4.20
CA SER A 383 7.97 -10.25 3.31
C SER A 383 8.66 -11.40 2.58
N GLU A 384 8.63 -12.63 3.11
CA GLU A 384 9.16 -13.82 2.45
C GLU A 384 8.34 -14.18 1.21
N ILE A 385 7.02 -14.24 1.36
CA ILE A 385 6.10 -14.54 0.27
C ILE A 385 6.05 -13.37 -0.72
N PHE A 386 5.95 -12.14 -0.25
CA PHE A 386 5.86 -10.97 -1.12
C PHE A 386 7.08 -10.81 -2.02
N ARG A 387 8.27 -11.20 -1.55
CA ARG A 387 9.51 -11.16 -2.35
C ARG A 387 9.46 -12.05 -3.59
N CYS A 388 8.57 -13.05 -3.65
CA CYS A 388 8.36 -13.87 -4.85
C CYS A 388 7.79 -13.07 -6.03
N LEU A 389 7.20 -11.91 -5.79
CA LEU A 389 6.66 -11.06 -6.85
C LEU A 389 7.78 -10.29 -7.58
N PRO A 390 7.88 -10.39 -8.91
CA PRO A 390 8.89 -9.64 -9.67
C PRO A 390 8.71 -8.11 -9.59
N THR A 391 7.46 -7.63 -9.66
CA THR A 391 7.09 -6.19 -9.63
C THR A 391 6.83 -5.65 -8.22
N ARG A 392 7.48 -6.28 -7.23
CA ARG A 392 7.30 -5.98 -5.80
C ARG A 392 7.59 -4.53 -5.44
N ARG A 393 8.58 -3.90 -6.06
CA ARG A 393 9.00 -2.54 -5.71
C ARG A 393 7.97 -1.53 -6.22
N GLU A 394 7.52 -1.69 -7.46
CA GLU A 394 6.52 -0.84 -8.11
C GLU A 394 5.19 -0.86 -7.35
N ILE A 395 4.77 -2.03 -6.86
CA ILE A 395 3.57 -2.14 -6.03
C ILE A 395 3.72 -1.40 -4.70
N LEU A 396 4.85 -1.58 -4.00
CA LEU A 396 5.07 -0.89 -2.72
C LEU A 396 5.15 0.62 -2.89
N GLU A 397 5.88 1.10 -3.89
CA GLU A 397 5.92 2.53 -4.23
C GLU A 397 4.54 3.07 -4.63
N GLY A 398 3.76 2.27 -5.35
CA GLY A 398 2.38 2.60 -5.72
C GLY A 398 1.51 2.88 -4.49
N MET A 399 1.59 2.01 -3.49
CA MET A 399 0.84 2.11 -2.24
C MET A 399 1.35 3.25 -1.34
N LEU A 400 2.68 3.43 -1.26
CA LEU A 400 3.32 4.51 -0.50
C LEU A 400 3.09 5.90 -1.13
N GLY A 401 2.46 5.96 -2.30
CA GLY A 401 1.84 7.20 -2.78
C GLY A 401 0.66 7.67 -1.91
N ALA A 402 0.09 6.83 -1.05
CA ALA A 402 -0.95 7.24 -0.10
C ALA A 402 -0.36 8.00 1.11
N ASN A 403 -1.13 8.93 1.68
CA ASN A 403 -0.85 9.46 3.02
C ASN A 403 -1.03 8.36 4.07
N MET A 404 -2.01 7.49 3.87
CA MET A 404 -2.33 6.43 4.81
C MET A 404 -2.64 5.12 4.10
N VAL A 405 -2.09 4.02 4.60
CA VAL A 405 -2.46 2.65 4.20
C VAL A 405 -2.99 1.92 5.43
N SER A 406 -4.19 1.36 5.34
CA SER A 406 -4.85 0.66 6.45
C SER A 406 -5.28 -0.75 6.06
N PHE A 407 -5.27 -1.67 7.03
CA PHE A 407 -5.48 -3.11 6.84
C PHE A 407 -6.59 -3.66 7.74
N GLN A 408 -7.05 -4.89 7.48
CA GLN A 408 -8.04 -5.56 8.34
C GLN A 408 -7.52 -5.85 9.77
N THR A 409 -6.25 -6.23 9.89
CA THR A 409 -5.64 -6.66 11.15
C THR A 409 -4.30 -5.97 11.39
N TYR A 410 -3.87 -5.95 12.64
CA TYR A 410 -2.54 -5.46 13.01
C TYR A 410 -1.42 -6.34 12.43
N SER A 411 -1.61 -7.66 12.38
CA SER A 411 -0.63 -8.57 11.74
C SER A 411 -0.34 -8.21 10.27
N TYR A 412 -1.36 -7.86 9.48
CA TYR A 412 -1.18 -7.46 8.08
C TYR A 412 -0.45 -6.12 7.95
N SER A 413 -0.72 -5.17 8.83
CA SER A 413 -0.05 -3.86 8.81
C SER A 413 1.45 -4.00 9.14
N ARG A 414 1.82 -4.85 10.09
CA ARG A 414 3.24 -5.18 10.36
C ARG A 414 3.92 -5.86 9.20
N HIS A 415 3.25 -6.80 8.55
CA HIS A 415 3.80 -7.47 7.37
C HIS A 415 4.06 -6.46 6.24
N PHE A 416 3.19 -5.47 6.04
CA PHE A 416 3.42 -4.39 5.09
C PHE A 416 4.65 -3.56 5.44
N VAL A 417 4.77 -3.07 6.68
CA VAL A 417 5.94 -2.32 7.16
C VAL A 417 7.24 -3.13 6.95
N SER A 418 7.25 -4.39 7.39
CA SER A 418 8.40 -5.30 7.21
C SER A 418 8.75 -5.49 5.73
N THR A 419 7.73 -5.55 4.86
CA THR A 419 7.93 -5.67 3.41
C THR A 419 8.54 -4.40 2.82
N CYS A 420 8.05 -3.22 3.18
CA CYS A 420 8.63 -1.93 2.74
C CYS A 420 10.11 -1.80 3.14
N ILE A 421 10.45 -2.15 4.39
CA ILE A 421 11.83 -2.09 4.88
C ILE A 421 12.71 -3.09 4.11
N ARG A 422 12.31 -4.37 4.05
CA ARG A 422 13.15 -5.44 3.50
C ARG A 422 13.29 -5.39 1.97
N VAL A 423 12.28 -4.89 1.25
CA VAL A 423 12.27 -4.84 -0.22
C VAL A 423 12.79 -3.52 -0.75
N CYS A 424 12.40 -2.39 -0.16
CA CYS A 424 12.74 -1.06 -0.66
C CYS A 424 13.87 -0.38 0.11
N GLY A 425 14.22 -0.87 1.31
CA GLY A 425 15.23 -0.25 2.16
C GLY A 425 14.74 1.01 2.88
N TYR A 426 13.42 1.20 2.97
CA TYR A 426 12.81 2.34 3.67
C TYR A 426 12.91 2.21 5.19
N GLU A 427 12.73 3.33 5.89
CA GLU A 427 12.78 3.37 7.35
C GLU A 427 11.37 3.24 7.95
N SER A 428 11.28 2.66 9.14
CA SER A 428 10.02 2.62 9.90
C SER A 428 10.02 3.75 10.91
N THR A 429 8.88 4.42 11.01
CA THR A 429 8.59 5.37 12.09
C THR A 429 7.52 4.76 13.00
N PRO A 430 7.35 5.26 14.24
CA PRO A 430 6.26 4.80 15.12
C PRO A 430 4.85 4.92 14.51
N GLY A 431 4.67 5.83 13.54
CA GLY A 431 3.40 6.07 12.86
C GLY A 431 3.27 5.42 11.47
N GLY A 432 4.32 4.82 10.91
CA GLY A 432 4.27 4.27 9.55
C GLY A 432 5.62 4.00 8.89
N VAL A 433 5.71 4.28 7.59
CA VAL A 433 6.90 4.04 6.75
C VAL A 433 7.40 5.35 6.18
N ASP A 434 8.68 5.68 6.37
CA ASP A 434 9.33 6.82 5.72
C ASP A 434 9.93 6.40 4.38
N ALA A 435 9.30 6.86 3.30
CA ALA A 435 9.75 6.69 1.94
C ALA A 435 10.37 7.99 1.42
N ASN A 436 11.69 8.13 1.62
CA ASN A 436 12.48 9.26 1.12
C ASN A 436 11.99 10.64 1.60
N GLY A 437 11.57 10.75 2.87
CA GLY A 437 11.09 11.98 3.48
C GLY A 437 9.58 12.20 3.42
N SER A 438 8.84 11.30 2.77
CA SER A 438 7.39 11.23 2.93
C SER A 438 7.05 10.06 3.83
N VAL A 439 6.49 10.35 5.00
CA VAL A 439 5.99 9.31 5.90
C VAL A 439 4.63 8.89 5.41
N THR A 440 4.38 7.62 5.13
CA THR A 440 3.03 7.07 4.92
C THR A 440 2.56 6.46 6.23
N ALA A 441 1.45 6.94 6.78
CA ALA A 441 0.87 6.40 7.99
C ALA A 441 0.35 4.97 7.75
N VAL A 442 0.56 4.07 8.71
CA VAL A 442 0.10 2.68 8.59
C VAL A 442 -0.88 2.37 9.71
N GLY A 443 -2.11 2.00 9.33
CA GLY A 443 -3.20 1.73 10.26
C GLY A 443 -3.81 0.33 10.10
N TYR A 444 -4.79 0.03 10.95
CA TYR A 444 -5.68 -1.10 10.79
C TYR A 444 -7.08 -0.76 11.31
N CYS A 445 -8.10 -1.37 10.71
CA CYS A 445 -9.49 -1.25 11.13
C CYS A 445 -10.29 -2.43 10.54
N PRO A 446 -10.70 -3.43 11.33
CA PRO A 446 -11.47 -4.56 10.82
C PRO A 446 -12.85 -4.09 10.34
N ILE A 447 -13.21 -4.48 9.11
CA ILE A 447 -14.52 -4.11 8.55
C ILE A 447 -15.65 -4.97 9.14
N GLY A 448 -16.74 -4.30 9.55
CA GLY A 448 -17.95 -4.95 10.06
C GLY A 448 -19.12 -5.01 9.06
N ILE A 449 -20.23 -5.61 9.48
CA ILE A 449 -21.48 -5.63 8.71
C ILE A 449 -22.40 -4.44 9.04
N ASP A 450 -23.40 -4.22 8.21
CA ASP A 450 -24.48 -3.27 8.47
C ASP A 450 -25.60 -3.95 9.27
N ILE A 451 -25.61 -3.70 10.58
CA ILE A 451 -26.54 -4.34 11.51
C ILE A 451 -27.99 -3.96 11.21
N LYS A 452 -28.26 -2.71 10.82
CA LYS A 452 -29.62 -2.23 10.54
C LYS A 452 -30.17 -2.90 9.29
N ARG A 453 -29.40 -2.90 8.20
CA ARG A 453 -29.77 -3.57 6.94
C ARG A 453 -29.97 -5.07 7.14
N VAL A 454 -29.00 -5.75 7.76
CA VAL A 454 -29.09 -7.20 7.95
C VAL A 454 -30.23 -7.57 8.89
N SER A 455 -30.51 -6.76 9.92
CA SER A 455 -31.69 -6.97 10.79
C SER A 455 -32.99 -6.80 10.03
N HIS A 456 -33.09 -5.78 9.17
CA HIS A 456 -34.25 -5.57 8.30
C HIS A 456 -34.46 -6.75 7.35
N ASP A 457 -33.40 -7.19 6.66
CA ASP A 457 -33.46 -8.30 5.71
C ASP A 457 -33.82 -9.62 6.41
N ARG A 458 -33.28 -9.87 7.61
CA ARG A 458 -33.65 -11.03 8.45
C ARG A 458 -35.13 -11.01 8.82
N ASP A 459 -35.69 -9.83 9.10
CA ASP A 459 -37.07 -9.66 9.56
C ASP A 459 -38.06 -9.48 8.40
N ALA A 460 -37.61 -9.64 7.14
CA ALA A 460 -38.46 -9.53 5.96
C ALA A 460 -39.59 -10.58 5.97
N PRO A 461 -40.79 -10.23 5.47
CA PRO A 461 -41.99 -11.06 5.60
C PRO A 461 -41.87 -12.43 4.92
N GLY A 462 -41.06 -12.57 3.86
CA GLY A 462 -40.84 -13.84 3.18
C GLY A 462 -39.85 -14.78 3.89
N VAL A 463 -39.04 -14.30 4.84
CA VAL A 463 -38.07 -15.13 5.59
C VAL A 463 -38.78 -16.15 6.49
N LYS A 464 -39.80 -15.72 7.23
CA LYS A 464 -40.48 -16.58 8.22
C LYS A 464 -41.12 -17.83 7.57
N PRO A 465 -41.87 -17.73 6.45
CA PRO A 465 -42.34 -18.91 5.72
C PRO A 465 -41.21 -19.86 5.28
N LYS A 466 -40.07 -19.33 4.81
CA LYS A 466 -38.91 -20.16 4.40
C LYS A 466 -38.29 -20.87 5.61
N MET A 467 -38.18 -20.19 6.76
CA MET A 467 -37.73 -20.82 8.01
C MET A 467 -38.64 -21.99 8.42
N ASP A 468 -39.95 -21.80 8.40
CA ASP A 468 -40.91 -22.83 8.81
C ASP A 468 -40.90 -24.03 7.84
N ALA A 469 -40.72 -23.77 6.55
CA ALA A 469 -40.52 -24.81 5.54
C ALA A 469 -39.24 -25.62 5.79
N LEU A 470 -38.11 -24.96 6.05
CA LEU A 470 -36.83 -25.64 6.35
C LEU A 470 -36.91 -26.46 7.63
N ARG A 471 -37.55 -25.95 8.69
CA ARG A 471 -37.78 -26.69 9.94
C ARG A 471 -38.66 -27.92 9.73
N THR A 472 -39.62 -27.86 8.82
CA THR A 472 -40.48 -28.99 8.47
C THR A 472 -39.71 -30.02 7.66
N LEU A 473 -38.91 -29.58 6.67
CA LEU A 473 -38.13 -30.44 5.79
C LEU A 473 -37.06 -31.23 6.55
N TYR A 474 -36.37 -30.57 7.48
CA TYR A 474 -35.29 -31.16 8.27
C TYR A 474 -35.72 -31.45 9.72
N LYS A 475 -36.98 -31.81 9.90
CA LYS A 475 -37.50 -32.20 11.22
C LYS A 475 -36.65 -33.33 11.82
N ASP A 476 -36.33 -33.20 13.11
CA ASP A 476 -35.51 -34.13 13.88
C ASP A 476 -34.05 -34.27 13.38
N LYS A 477 -33.60 -33.36 12.51
CA LYS A 477 -32.22 -33.28 12.01
C LYS A 477 -31.55 -31.98 12.44
N LYS A 478 -30.22 -31.97 12.48
CA LYS A 478 -29.37 -30.82 12.75
C LYS A 478 -28.84 -30.22 11.45
N ILE A 479 -28.93 -28.90 11.30
CA ILE A 479 -28.52 -28.20 10.08
C ILE A 479 -27.17 -27.50 10.31
N ILE A 480 -26.16 -27.88 9.54
CA ILE A 480 -24.90 -27.15 9.43
C ILE A 480 -24.95 -26.30 8.16
N VAL A 481 -24.61 -25.00 8.26
CA VAL A 481 -24.57 -24.10 7.11
C VAL A 481 -23.15 -23.64 6.79
N GLY A 482 -22.84 -23.58 5.49
CA GLY A 482 -21.67 -22.90 4.94
C GLY A 482 -22.04 -22.08 3.71
N ARG A 483 -21.51 -20.86 3.60
CA ARG A 483 -21.62 -20.03 2.40
C ARG A 483 -20.30 -19.34 2.10
N GLU A 484 -19.67 -19.75 1.01
CA GLU A 484 -18.38 -19.21 0.57
C GLU A 484 -18.27 -19.17 -0.95
N LYS A 485 -17.32 -18.41 -1.47
CA LYS A 485 -16.90 -18.54 -2.88
C LYS A 485 -16.17 -19.88 -3.05
N LEU A 486 -16.34 -20.54 -4.18
CA LEU A 486 -15.60 -21.77 -4.49
C LEU A 486 -14.15 -21.44 -4.88
N ASP A 487 -13.33 -21.19 -3.87
CA ASP A 487 -11.92 -20.80 -4.00
C ASP A 487 -11.08 -21.60 -3.01
N VAL A 488 -9.84 -21.92 -3.37
CA VAL A 488 -8.90 -22.68 -2.53
C VAL A 488 -8.73 -21.99 -1.17
N ALA A 489 -8.60 -20.67 -1.15
CA ALA A 489 -8.42 -19.90 0.10
C ALA A 489 -9.63 -20.00 1.05
N LYS A 490 -10.83 -20.31 0.54
CA LYS A 490 -12.05 -20.42 1.35
C LYS A 490 -12.25 -21.79 1.99
N GLY A 491 -11.45 -22.79 1.60
CA GLY A 491 -11.40 -24.08 2.30
C GLY A 491 -12.70 -24.88 2.27
N VAL A 492 -13.54 -24.73 1.23
CA VAL A 492 -14.78 -25.52 1.06
C VAL A 492 -14.46 -27.02 0.94
N TYR A 493 -13.40 -27.36 0.22
CA TYR A 493 -12.95 -28.76 0.10
C TYR A 493 -12.56 -29.34 1.48
N ASN A 494 -11.74 -28.62 2.25
CA ASN A 494 -11.38 -29.00 3.63
C ASN A 494 -12.62 -29.16 4.52
N LYS A 495 -13.63 -28.31 4.35
CA LYS A 495 -14.90 -28.41 5.08
C LYS A 495 -15.59 -29.75 4.85
N LEU A 496 -15.69 -30.16 3.59
CA LEU A 496 -16.31 -31.43 3.20
C LEU A 496 -15.50 -32.63 3.71
N GLN A 497 -14.17 -32.57 3.63
CA GLN A 497 -13.30 -33.61 4.19
C GLN A 497 -13.46 -33.74 5.71
N ALA A 498 -13.56 -32.62 6.41
CA ALA A 498 -13.79 -32.61 7.85
C ALA A 498 -15.21 -33.11 8.20
N PHE A 499 -16.22 -32.78 7.40
CA PHE A 499 -17.57 -33.29 7.59
C PHE A 499 -17.66 -34.81 7.36
N GLU A 500 -16.97 -35.33 6.34
CA GLU A 500 -16.79 -36.77 6.15
C GLU A 500 -16.13 -37.40 7.38
N LYS A 501 -15.03 -36.80 7.85
CA LYS A 501 -14.30 -37.27 9.02
C LYS A 501 -15.17 -37.28 10.28
N PHE A 502 -16.01 -36.26 10.45
CA PHE A 502 -17.00 -36.19 11.53
C PHE A 502 -17.98 -37.36 11.49
N LEU A 503 -18.50 -37.73 10.31
CA LEU A 503 -19.40 -38.88 10.16
C LEU A 503 -18.68 -40.22 10.37
N GLU A 504 -17.39 -40.31 10.07
CA GLU A 504 -16.55 -41.48 10.39
C GLU A 504 -16.39 -41.67 11.90
N VAL A 505 -15.96 -40.60 12.58
CA VAL A 505 -15.57 -40.61 14.01
C VAL A 505 -16.78 -40.66 14.94
N PHE A 506 -17.90 -40.04 14.56
CA PHE A 506 -19.13 -39.99 15.34
C PHE A 506 -20.32 -40.63 14.59
N PRO A 507 -20.40 -41.97 14.53
CA PRO A 507 -21.47 -42.69 13.83
C PRO A 507 -22.88 -42.34 14.30
N GLU A 508 -23.05 -41.87 15.54
CA GLU A 508 -24.32 -41.47 16.14
C GLU A 508 -25.02 -40.31 15.42
N TRP A 509 -24.27 -39.53 14.64
CA TRP A 509 -24.77 -38.39 13.86
C TRP A 509 -25.19 -38.75 12.44
N ARG A 510 -24.88 -39.96 11.96
CA ARG A 510 -25.33 -40.45 10.64
C ARG A 510 -26.85 -40.49 10.60
N GLY A 511 -27.45 -39.95 9.54
CA GLY A 511 -28.91 -39.84 9.41
C GLY A 511 -29.53 -38.64 10.16
N LYS A 512 -28.77 -37.96 11.03
CA LYS A 512 -29.28 -36.90 11.92
C LYS A 512 -28.71 -35.51 11.64
N VAL A 513 -27.67 -35.38 10.82
CA VAL A 513 -27.02 -34.09 10.52
C VAL A 513 -26.99 -33.86 9.03
N VAL A 514 -27.34 -32.66 8.59
CA VAL A 514 -27.27 -32.22 7.20
C VAL A 514 -26.32 -31.04 7.06
N LEU A 515 -25.42 -31.08 6.09
CA LEU A 515 -24.59 -29.96 5.69
C LEU A 515 -25.20 -29.30 4.45
N ILE A 516 -25.59 -28.04 4.57
CA ILE A 516 -26.05 -27.20 3.47
C ILE A 516 -24.91 -26.25 3.10
N GLN A 517 -24.25 -26.53 1.99
CA GLN A 517 -23.14 -25.74 1.47
C GLN A 517 -23.59 -24.97 0.23
N VAL A 518 -23.56 -23.65 0.34
CA VAL A 518 -23.87 -22.72 -0.74
C VAL A 518 -22.56 -22.19 -1.29
N THR A 519 -22.31 -22.35 -2.58
CA THR A 519 -21.11 -21.79 -3.20
C THR A 519 -21.46 -20.87 -4.33
N THR A 520 -20.85 -19.68 -4.35
CA THR A 520 -20.84 -18.84 -5.54
C THR A 520 -19.66 -19.24 -6.44
N PRO A 521 -19.86 -19.32 -7.77
CA PRO A 521 -18.80 -19.68 -8.69
C PRO A 521 -17.66 -18.65 -8.62
N ALA A 522 -16.41 -19.13 -8.66
CA ALA A 522 -15.26 -18.25 -8.74
C ALA A 522 -15.02 -17.82 -10.20
N LEU A 523 -14.75 -16.53 -10.41
CA LEU A 523 -14.41 -15.97 -11.73
C LEU A 523 -13.07 -16.48 -12.27
N SER A 524 -12.18 -16.95 -11.39
CA SER A 524 -10.93 -17.59 -11.77
C SER A 524 -11.10 -19.11 -11.73
N GLU A 525 -11.27 -19.69 -12.91
CA GLU A 525 -11.33 -21.11 -13.21
C GLU A 525 -10.33 -21.95 -12.39
N SER A 526 -10.84 -22.69 -11.41
CA SER A 526 -10.27 -24.00 -11.07
C SER A 526 -11.34 -25.08 -11.27
N PRO A 527 -11.63 -25.46 -12.53
CA PRO A 527 -12.49 -26.62 -12.85
C PRO A 527 -12.04 -27.87 -12.10
N LYS A 528 -10.73 -27.96 -11.78
CA LYS A 528 -10.17 -28.99 -10.93
C LYS A 528 -10.76 -28.97 -9.52
N LEU A 529 -10.79 -27.81 -8.84
CA LEU A 529 -11.36 -27.69 -7.49
C LEU A 529 -12.86 -27.99 -7.50
N GLU A 530 -13.58 -27.48 -8.48
CA GLU A 530 -15.02 -27.74 -8.64
C GLU A 530 -15.30 -29.23 -8.84
N ARG A 531 -14.56 -29.87 -9.73
CA ARG A 531 -14.64 -31.32 -9.94
C ARG A 531 -14.32 -32.10 -8.68
N MET A 532 -13.21 -31.78 -7.99
CA MET A 532 -12.83 -32.45 -6.74
C MET A 532 -13.90 -32.28 -5.65
N THR A 533 -14.51 -31.10 -5.57
CA THR A 533 -15.58 -30.80 -4.62
C THR A 533 -16.82 -31.63 -4.95
N ALA A 534 -17.25 -31.66 -6.21
CA ALA A 534 -18.40 -32.45 -6.65
C ALA A 534 -18.19 -33.96 -6.47
N GLU A 535 -16.99 -34.46 -6.75
CA GLU A 535 -16.61 -35.86 -6.51
C GLU A 535 -16.70 -36.21 -5.03
N LEU A 536 -16.21 -35.34 -4.13
CA LEU A 536 -16.27 -35.55 -2.69
C LEU A 536 -17.72 -35.49 -2.16
N VAL A 537 -18.53 -34.54 -2.61
CA VAL A 537 -19.97 -34.49 -2.26
C VAL A 537 -20.67 -35.78 -2.67
N SER A 538 -20.41 -36.26 -3.89
CA SER A 538 -20.96 -37.53 -4.39
C SER A 538 -20.50 -38.72 -3.54
N HIS A 539 -19.23 -38.74 -3.14
CA HIS A 539 -18.68 -39.78 -2.28
C HIS A 539 -19.34 -39.83 -0.90
N ILE A 540 -19.46 -38.69 -0.23
CA ILE A 540 -20.10 -38.58 1.10
C ILE A 540 -21.57 -39.01 1.01
N ASN A 541 -22.30 -38.49 0.02
CA ASN A 541 -23.71 -38.81 -0.16
C ASN A 541 -23.93 -40.28 -0.54
N GLY A 542 -23.04 -40.87 -1.35
CA GLY A 542 -23.10 -42.30 -1.69
C GLY A 542 -22.77 -43.23 -0.53
N THR A 543 -21.91 -42.78 0.40
CA THR A 543 -21.45 -43.59 1.55
C THR A 543 -22.38 -43.50 2.75
N TYR A 544 -22.88 -42.30 3.06
CA TYR A 544 -23.65 -42.01 4.28
C TYR A 544 -25.11 -41.64 4.01
N GLY A 545 -25.52 -41.47 2.76
CA GLY A 545 -26.89 -41.17 2.38
C GLY A 545 -27.77 -42.41 2.19
N SER A 546 -29.08 -42.17 2.10
CA SER A 546 -30.13 -43.14 1.79
C SER A 546 -31.13 -42.53 0.81
N LEU A 547 -32.14 -43.29 0.39
CA LEU A 547 -33.17 -42.81 -0.54
C LEU A 547 -33.98 -41.61 0.01
N ASP A 548 -34.10 -41.52 1.33
CA ASP A 548 -34.85 -40.50 2.07
C ASP A 548 -33.96 -39.46 2.76
N PHE A 549 -32.63 -39.58 2.63
CA PHE A 549 -31.70 -38.68 3.32
C PHE A 549 -30.39 -38.45 2.56
N THR A 550 -30.07 -37.17 2.36
CA THR A 550 -28.83 -36.72 1.77
C THR A 550 -28.01 -35.95 2.81
N PRO A 551 -26.82 -36.43 3.20
CA PRO A 551 -25.97 -35.75 4.19
C PRO A 551 -25.49 -34.36 3.76
N VAL A 552 -25.18 -34.17 2.47
CA VAL A 552 -24.64 -32.91 1.93
C VAL A 552 -25.51 -32.39 0.78
N HIS A 553 -26.07 -31.19 0.96
CA HIS A 553 -26.70 -30.42 -0.11
C HIS A 553 -25.75 -29.33 -0.58
N HIS A 554 -25.21 -29.48 -1.79
CA HIS A 554 -24.30 -28.51 -2.41
C HIS A 554 -25.02 -27.73 -3.52
N TYR A 555 -25.16 -26.42 -3.33
CA TYR A 555 -25.74 -25.50 -4.29
C TYR A 555 -24.61 -24.70 -4.98
N SER A 556 -24.19 -25.13 -6.17
CA SER A 556 -23.01 -24.59 -6.87
C SER A 556 -23.28 -23.46 -7.88
N HIS A 557 -24.44 -23.49 -8.55
CA HIS A 557 -24.77 -22.55 -9.63
C HIS A 557 -26.09 -21.79 -9.43
N GLN A 558 -26.77 -22.03 -8.30
CA GLN A 558 -28.03 -21.36 -7.99
C GLN A 558 -27.76 -20.18 -7.08
N ALA A 559 -28.10 -18.98 -7.54
CA ALA A 559 -28.22 -17.83 -6.66
C ALA A 559 -29.38 -18.12 -5.68
N ILE A 560 -29.07 -18.13 -4.39
CA ILE A 560 -30.09 -18.27 -3.35
C ILE A 560 -30.75 -16.91 -3.15
N GLU A 561 -32.07 -16.89 -3.11
CA GLU A 561 -32.87 -15.69 -2.87
C GLU A 561 -32.54 -15.10 -1.48
N ARG A 562 -32.69 -13.78 -1.32
CA ARG A 562 -32.33 -13.08 -0.06
C ARG A 562 -33.05 -13.70 1.14
N ASP A 563 -34.35 -13.97 0.99
CA ASP A 563 -35.19 -14.51 2.06
C ASP A 563 -34.81 -15.95 2.43
N GLU A 564 -34.38 -16.74 1.45
CA GLU A 564 -33.90 -18.11 1.66
C GLU A 564 -32.56 -18.12 2.39
N TYR A 565 -31.67 -17.18 2.06
CA TYR A 565 -30.39 -17.03 2.73
C TYR A 565 -30.55 -16.71 4.22
N PHE A 566 -31.34 -15.68 4.56
CA PHE A 566 -31.59 -15.33 5.96
C PHE A 566 -32.42 -16.38 6.69
N GLY A 567 -33.35 -17.04 6.00
CA GLY A 567 -34.07 -18.19 6.53
C GLY A 567 -33.12 -19.33 6.91
N LEU A 568 -32.17 -19.67 6.04
CA LEU A 568 -31.16 -20.71 6.25
C LEU A 568 -30.24 -20.39 7.43
N LEU A 569 -29.68 -19.18 7.50
CA LEU A 569 -28.83 -18.77 8.62
C LEU A 569 -29.58 -18.81 9.96
N SER A 570 -30.87 -18.46 9.97
CA SER A 570 -31.69 -18.39 11.18
C SER A 570 -32.11 -19.76 11.72
N VAL A 571 -32.26 -20.78 10.85
CA VAL A 571 -32.64 -22.15 11.26
C VAL A 571 -31.45 -23.05 11.54
N ALA A 572 -30.25 -22.68 11.09
CA ALA A 572 -29.05 -23.50 11.26
C ALA A 572 -28.73 -23.75 12.74
N ASP A 573 -28.31 -24.98 13.04
CA ASP A 573 -27.83 -25.44 14.35
C ASP A 573 -26.31 -25.24 14.53
N LEU A 574 -25.58 -25.00 13.44
CA LEU A 574 -24.14 -24.72 13.44
C LEU A 574 -23.77 -23.95 12.17
N ALA A 575 -22.93 -22.91 12.29
CA ALA A 575 -22.22 -22.35 11.15
C ALA A 575 -20.78 -22.86 11.13
N LEU A 576 -20.31 -23.30 9.96
CA LEU A 576 -18.96 -23.85 9.79
C LEU A 576 -18.18 -23.03 8.77
N ILE A 577 -17.19 -22.26 9.22
CA ILE A 577 -16.36 -21.38 8.37
C ILE A 577 -14.88 -21.83 8.43
N THR A 578 -14.40 -22.46 7.36
CA THR A 578 -13.08 -23.14 7.31
C THR A 578 -12.10 -22.48 6.34
N SER A 579 -12.16 -21.15 6.20
CA SER A 579 -11.23 -20.44 5.30
C SER A 579 -9.77 -20.66 5.70
N LEU A 580 -8.93 -21.01 4.73
CA LEU A 580 -7.50 -21.27 4.92
C LEU A 580 -6.73 -19.97 5.12
N ARG A 581 -7.20 -18.89 4.51
CA ARG A 581 -6.70 -17.52 4.73
C ARG A 581 -7.76 -16.55 4.25
N ASP A 582 -8.14 -15.59 5.10
CA ASP A 582 -9.14 -14.59 4.72
C ASP A 582 -8.89 -13.25 5.41
N GLY A 583 -9.22 -12.16 4.69
CA GLY A 583 -9.10 -10.81 5.24
C GLY A 583 -10.18 -10.57 6.29
N MET A 584 -11.43 -10.93 5.96
CA MET A 584 -12.61 -10.77 6.80
C MET A 584 -13.72 -11.70 6.29
N ASN A 585 -14.58 -12.20 7.19
CA ASN A 585 -15.71 -13.06 6.81
C ASN A 585 -17.06 -12.49 7.28
N THR A 586 -17.79 -11.86 6.36
CA THR A 586 -19.08 -11.22 6.68
C THR A 586 -20.19 -12.23 6.96
N THR A 587 -20.15 -13.42 6.34
CA THR A 587 -21.14 -14.50 6.58
C THR A 587 -21.18 -14.88 8.07
N SER A 588 -20.02 -14.94 8.73
CA SER A 588 -19.95 -15.24 10.17
C SER A 588 -20.70 -14.21 11.03
N MET A 589 -20.57 -12.92 10.70
CA MET A 589 -21.26 -11.84 11.41
C MET A 589 -22.76 -11.84 11.11
N GLU A 590 -23.16 -12.08 9.86
CA GLU A 590 -24.56 -12.21 9.46
C GLU A 590 -25.23 -13.38 10.19
N PHE A 591 -24.53 -14.51 10.35
CA PHE A 591 -25.00 -15.65 11.12
C PHE A 591 -25.21 -15.30 12.59
N ILE A 592 -24.23 -14.66 13.25
CA ILE A 592 -24.36 -14.21 14.65
C ILE A 592 -25.61 -13.33 14.79
N LEU A 593 -25.82 -12.36 13.89
CA LEU A 593 -26.98 -11.47 13.97
C LEU A 593 -28.33 -12.18 13.74
N CYS A 594 -28.36 -13.23 12.90
CA CYS A 594 -29.56 -14.05 12.69
C CYS A 594 -29.91 -14.87 13.93
N GLN A 595 -28.90 -15.38 14.63
CA GLN A 595 -29.09 -16.26 15.80
C GLN A 595 -29.61 -15.55 17.05
N GLU A 596 -29.57 -14.22 17.10
CA GLU A 596 -30.07 -13.41 18.22
C GLU A 596 -31.55 -13.67 18.53
N LYS A 597 -32.37 -13.89 17.49
CA LYS A 597 -33.82 -14.14 17.64
C LYS A 597 -34.19 -15.63 17.61
N THR A 598 -33.22 -16.53 17.54
CA THR A 598 -33.47 -17.97 17.37
C THR A 598 -32.76 -18.80 18.43
N ASN A 599 -31.95 -19.77 18.02
CA ASN A 599 -31.44 -20.84 18.88
C ASN A 599 -30.06 -20.50 19.48
N LYS A 600 -29.50 -19.32 19.17
CA LYS A 600 -28.14 -18.93 19.59
C LYS A 600 -27.11 -19.97 19.19
N SER A 601 -27.28 -20.55 18.00
CA SER A 601 -26.50 -21.68 17.52
C SER A 601 -25.00 -21.34 17.43
N PRO A 602 -24.11 -22.30 17.75
CA PRO A 602 -22.68 -22.06 17.77
C PRO A 602 -22.07 -21.78 16.39
N LEU A 603 -20.98 -21.00 16.39
CA LEU A 603 -20.16 -20.68 15.24
C LEU A 603 -18.80 -21.37 15.37
N VAL A 604 -18.42 -22.14 14.35
CA VAL A 604 -17.08 -22.71 14.17
C VAL A 604 -16.31 -21.83 13.19
N LEU A 605 -15.13 -21.39 13.59
CA LEU A 605 -14.37 -20.31 12.94
C LEU A 605 -12.91 -20.71 12.75
N SER A 606 -12.38 -20.58 11.53
CA SER A 606 -10.95 -20.80 11.28
C SER A 606 -10.08 -19.74 11.97
N GLU A 607 -8.96 -20.18 12.56
CA GLU A 607 -7.93 -19.32 13.16
C GLU A 607 -7.21 -18.42 12.14
N PHE A 608 -7.26 -18.76 10.86
CA PHE A 608 -6.59 -18.03 9.77
C PHE A 608 -7.42 -16.90 9.17
N MET A 609 -8.47 -16.47 9.85
CA MET A 609 -9.32 -15.36 9.43
C MET A 609 -9.03 -14.11 10.24
N GLY A 610 -9.12 -12.94 9.60
CA GLY A 610 -8.94 -11.66 10.30
C GLY A 610 -9.95 -11.39 11.41
N THR A 611 -11.07 -12.12 11.49
CA THR A 611 -12.05 -12.05 12.58
C THR A 611 -11.71 -12.89 13.80
N ALA A 612 -10.77 -13.83 13.71
CA ALA A 612 -10.56 -14.84 14.75
C ALA A 612 -10.18 -14.20 16.10
N THR A 613 -9.40 -13.11 16.07
CA THR A 613 -8.98 -12.37 17.26
C THR A 613 -10.12 -11.55 17.90
N SER A 614 -11.12 -11.12 17.12
CA SER A 614 -12.28 -10.37 17.61
C SER A 614 -13.39 -11.27 18.16
N PHE A 615 -13.41 -12.56 17.79
CA PHE A 615 -14.50 -13.50 18.09
C PHE A 615 -14.04 -14.66 18.98
N ASN A 616 -13.42 -14.34 20.13
CA ASN A 616 -12.88 -15.33 21.08
C ASN A 616 -13.91 -16.35 21.63
N SER A 617 -15.21 -16.01 21.58
CA SER A 617 -16.28 -16.91 22.02
C SER A 617 -16.67 -17.97 20.98
N ALA A 618 -16.19 -17.86 19.73
CA ALA A 618 -16.39 -18.87 18.69
C ALA A 618 -15.58 -20.15 18.97
N LEU A 619 -15.98 -21.26 18.34
CA LEU A 619 -15.19 -22.48 18.35
C LEU A 619 -14.08 -22.36 17.29
N THR A 620 -12.90 -21.93 17.73
CA THR A 620 -11.74 -21.77 16.84
C THR A 620 -11.18 -23.12 16.40
N ILE A 621 -10.90 -23.26 15.10
CA ILE A 621 -10.33 -24.47 14.50
C ILE A 621 -9.14 -24.17 13.61
N ASN A 622 -8.29 -25.19 13.41
CA ASN A 622 -7.34 -25.21 12.31
C ASN A 622 -7.94 -26.03 11.15
N PRO A 623 -8.26 -25.44 9.99
CA PRO A 623 -8.90 -26.14 8.87
C PRO A 623 -7.99 -27.19 8.18
N HIS A 624 -6.70 -27.25 8.51
CA HIS A 624 -5.80 -28.31 8.07
C HIS A 624 -5.86 -29.55 8.97
N ASP A 625 -6.35 -29.42 10.20
CA ASP A 625 -6.58 -30.53 11.12
C ASP A 625 -8.04 -30.98 11.04
N LEU A 626 -8.31 -31.95 10.15
CA LEU A 626 -9.66 -32.46 9.91
C LEU A 626 -10.29 -33.09 11.16
N LEU A 627 -9.49 -33.64 12.08
CA LEU A 627 -10.00 -34.20 13.33
C LEU A 627 -10.42 -33.10 14.29
N ASN A 628 -9.61 -32.04 14.42
CA ASN A 628 -9.98 -30.87 15.22
C ASN A 628 -11.28 -30.22 14.72
N VAL A 629 -11.47 -30.12 13.40
CA VAL A 629 -12.73 -29.62 12.82
C VAL A 629 -13.89 -30.56 13.11
N ALA A 630 -13.70 -31.88 12.97
CA ALA A 630 -14.72 -32.87 13.30
C ALA A 630 -15.15 -32.81 14.78
N ASP A 631 -14.19 -32.68 15.70
CA ASP A 631 -14.44 -32.52 17.14
C ASP A 631 -15.19 -31.21 17.43
N ALA A 632 -14.84 -30.12 16.75
CA ALA A 632 -15.54 -28.85 16.90
C ALA A 632 -16.98 -28.91 16.39
N ILE A 633 -17.24 -29.62 15.29
CA ILE A 633 -18.60 -29.89 14.80
C ILE A 633 -19.38 -30.66 15.87
N ASN A 634 -18.82 -31.76 16.39
CA ASN A 634 -19.47 -32.54 17.43
C ASN A 634 -19.78 -31.69 18.68
N LYS A 635 -18.77 -30.97 19.18
CA LYS A 635 -18.91 -30.07 20.33
C LYS A 635 -20.01 -29.03 20.12
N GLY A 636 -20.05 -28.40 18.94
CA GLY A 636 -21.07 -27.42 18.58
C GLY A 636 -22.48 -28.02 18.58
N LEU A 637 -22.65 -29.22 18.03
CA LEU A 637 -23.95 -29.89 17.97
C LEU A 637 -24.43 -30.44 19.33
N THR A 638 -23.51 -30.81 20.23
CA THR A 638 -23.82 -31.30 21.59
C THR A 638 -23.89 -30.19 22.65
N MET A 639 -23.59 -28.94 22.29
CA MET A 639 -23.50 -27.83 23.24
C MET A 639 -24.83 -27.57 23.95
N SER A 640 -24.78 -27.41 25.28
CA SER A 640 -25.94 -27.03 26.10
C SER A 640 -26.46 -25.64 25.72
N ASP A 641 -27.75 -25.39 25.95
CA ASP A 641 -28.36 -24.11 25.60
C ASP A 641 -27.81 -22.94 26.45
N GLU A 642 -27.33 -23.21 27.67
CA GLU A 642 -26.63 -22.24 28.52
C GLU A 642 -25.31 -21.81 27.90
N GLU A 643 -24.43 -22.75 27.52
CA GLU A 643 -23.14 -22.44 26.88
C GLU A 643 -23.34 -21.74 25.52
N LYS A 644 -24.36 -22.15 24.74
CA LYS A 644 -24.73 -21.47 23.50
C LYS A 644 -25.07 -20.00 23.75
N ALA A 645 -25.93 -19.74 24.75
CA ALA A 645 -26.35 -18.39 25.07
C ALA A 645 -25.19 -17.50 25.54
N GLU A 646 -24.27 -18.04 26.35
CA GLU A 646 -23.08 -17.34 26.83
C GLU A 646 -22.13 -16.99 25.67
N ARG A 647 -21.78 -17.98 24.83
CA ARG A 647 -20.89 -17.76 23.68
C ARG A 647 -21.49 -16.77 22.70
N HIS A 648 -22.77 -16.94 22.37
CA HIS A 648 -23.50 -16.05 21.48
C HIS A 648 -23.52 -14.62 22.02
N ALA A 649 -23.75 -14.41 23.33
CA ALA A 649 -23.73 -13.07 23.91
C ALA A 649 -22.39 -12.35 23.70
N GLY A 650 -21.27 -13.05 23.91
CA GLY A 650 -19.93 -12.48 23.65
C GLY A 650 -19.68 -12.19 22.16
N LEU A 651 -20.14 -13.06 21.25
CA LEU A 651 -20.04 -12.80 19.81
C LEU A 651 -20.93 -11.64 19.36
N TYR A 652 -22.13 -11.55 19.92
CA TYR A 652 -23.10 -10.51 19.60
C TYR A 652 -22.59 -9.14 20.03
N GLU A 653 -22.06 -9.02 21.25
CA GLU A 653 -21.40 -7.79 21.72
C GLU A 653 -20.25 -7.37 20.79
N GLY A 654 -19.42 -8.32 20.37
CA GLY A 654 -18.31 -8.08 19.44
C GLY A 654 -18.75 -7.47 18.10
N ILE A 655 -19.84 -7.96 17.50
CA ILE A 655 -20.36 -7.42 16.23
C ILE A 655 -21.02 -6.04 16.41
N LEU A 656 -21.62 -5.74 17.56
CA LEU A 656 -22.25 -4.43 17.81
C LEU A 656 -21.22 -3.30 17.82
N GLY A 657 -20.00 -3.56 18.32
CA GLY A 657 -18.90 -2.60 18.33
C GLY A 657 -18.18 -2.41 16.99
N HIS A 658 -18.30 -3.39 16.08
CA HIS A 658 -17.57 -3.42 14.81
C HIS A 658 -18.55 -3.53 13.63
N THR A 659 -19.04 -2.38 13.18
CA THR A 659 -19.99 -2.25 12.07
C THR A 659 -19.31 -1.71 10.81
N SER A 660 -19.98 -1.83 9.67
CA SER A 660 -19.54 -1.16 8.43
C SER A 660 -19.45 0.37 8.57
N HIS A 661 -20.31 0.95 9.41
CA HIS A 661 -20.38 2.40 9.62
C HIS A 661 -19.23 2.89 10.52
N THR A 662 -18.94 2.16 11.60
CA THR A 662 -17.80 2.47 12.48
C THR A 662 -16.48 2.32 11.74
N TRP A 663 -16.35 1.29 10.88
CA TRP A 663 -15.20 1.14 9.98
C TRP A 663 -15.00 2.36 9.09
N ALA A 664 -16.03 2.76 8.33
CA ALA A 664 -15.92 3.87 7.39
C ALA A 664 -15.58 5.20 8.08
N ALA A 665 -16.24 5.49 9.21
CA ALA A 665 -15.97 6.68 10.01
C ALA A 665 -14.55 6.66 10.62
N THR A 666 -14.04 5.48 11.01
CA THR A 666 -12.69 5.33 11.56
C THR A 666 -11.63 5.52 10.48
N ILE A 667 -11.82 4.97 9.28
CA ILE A 667 -10.89 5.21 8.15
C ILE A 667 -10.85 6.69 7.78
N LEU A 668 -12.00 7.36 7.75
CA LEU A 668 -12.06 8.80 7.54
C LEU A 668 -11.33 9.57 8.65
N LYS A 669 -11.57 9.22 9.92
CA LYS A 669 -10.86 9.79 11.07
C LYS A 669 -9.34 9.64 10.92
N GLN A 670 -8.86 8.41 10.67
CA GLN A 670 -7.42 8.14 10.54
C GLN A 670 -6.82 8.94 9.36
N LEU A 671 -7.53 9.09 8.24
CA LEU A 671 -7.07 9.93 7.12
C LEU A 671 -7.02 11.42 7.51
N LEU A 672 -8.00 11.90 8.28
CA LEU A 672 -8.04 13.29 8.76
C LEU A 672 -6.97 13.58 9.82
N GLU A 673 -6.60 12.61 10.65
CA GLU A 673 -5.49 12.77 11.62
C GLU A 673 -4.14 13.02 10.94
N ASN A 674 -4.04 12.62 9.67
CA ASN A 674 -2.87 12.83 8.83
C ASN A 674 -2.92 14.14 8.04
N VAL A 675 -4.04 14.89 8.04
CA VAL A 675 -4.11 16.19 7.35
C VAL A 675 -3.23 17.22 8.07
N GLY A 676 -2.34 17.87 7.34
CA GLY A 676 -1.38 18.82 7.92
C GLY A 676 -0.38 18.17 8.89
N GLY A 677 -0.31 16.83 8.93
CA GLY A 677 0.82 16.12 9.49
C GLY A 677 2.06 16.33 8.61
N GLU A 678 3.25 15.95 9.09
CA GLU A 678 4.50 16.00 8.32
C GLU A 678 4.52 14.97 7.15
N HIS A 679 3.45 14.86 6.34
CA HIS A 679 3.44 14.14 5.06
C HIS A 679 4.23 14.86 3.98
N THR A 680 4.32 16.17 4.13
CA THR A 680 5.30 17.03 3.50
C THR A 680 6.43 17.22 4.51
N ALA A 681 7.53 16.47 4.37
CA ALA A 681 8.80 17.11 4.67
C ALA A 681 8.75 18.46 3.95
N HIS A 682 8.93 19.57 4.67
CA HIS A 682 9.16 20.87 4.05
C HIS A 682 10.14 20.63 2.91
N GLN A 683 9.67 20.74 1.65
CA GLN A 683 10.55 20.56 0.51
C GLN A 683 11.56 21.68 0.63
N THR A 684 12.79 21.30 0.96
CA THR A 684 13.85 22.28 1.13
C THR A 684 14.06 22.88 -0.26
N PRO A 685 14.02 24.21 -0.44
CA PRO A 685 14.10 24.81 -1.77
C PRO A 685 15.45 24.50 -2.45
N TYR A 686 15.48 24.47 -3.78
CA TYR A 686 16.72 24.33 -4.54
C TYR A 686 17.64 25.51 -4.25
N LEU A 687 18.95 25.25 -4.11
CA LEU A 687 19.95 26.28 -3.90
C LEU A 687 19.86 27.37 -4.99
N ASP A 688 19.54 28.59 -4.58
CA ASP A 688 19.55 29.75 -5.48
C ASP A 688 20.99 30.19 -5.76
N ILE A 689 21.59 29.58 -6.78
CA ILE A 689 22.96 29.86 -7.22
C ILE A 689 23.17 31.32 -7.61
N VAL A 690 22.14 32.01 -8.11
CA VAL A 690 22.23 33.41 -8.54
C VAL A 690 22.30 34.31 -7.31
N LYS A 691 21.45 34.08 -6.32
CA LYS A 691 21.51 34.79 -5.03
C LYS A 691 22.85 34.56 -4.34
N MET A 692 23.28 33.30 -4.23
CA MET A 692 24.56 32.94 -3.62
C MET A 692 25.74 33.60 -4.32
N SER A 693 25.77 33.57 -5.65
CA SER A 693 26.85 34.20 -6.44
C SER A 693 26.91 35.72 -6.24
N ASN A 694 25.77 36.39 -6.13
CA ASN A 694 25.72 37.83 -5.89
C ASN A 694 26.24 38.23 -4.51
N GLN A 695 25.93 37.45 -3.47
CA GLN A 695 26.43 37.68 -2.10
C GLN A 695 27.91 37.32 -1.99
N TYR A 696 28.32 36.18 -2.56
CA TYR A 696 29.73 35.77 -2.66
C TYR A 696 30.60 36.89 -3.26
N LYS A 697 30.16 37.55 -4.35
CA LYS A 697 30.92 38.65 -4.97
C LYS A 697 31.07 39.88 -4.08
N LYS A 698 30.05 40.22 -3.29
CA LYS A 698 30.03 41.39 -2.42
C LYS A 698 30.89 41.19 -1.17
N ALA A 699 30.98 39.94 -0.71
CA ALA A 699 31.70 39.56 0.49
C ALA A 699 33.20 39.88 0.42
N LYS A 700 33.74 40.40 1.51
CA LYS A 700 35.17 40.71 1.68
C LYS A 700 35.95 39.51 2.21
N LYS A 701 35.32 38.67 3.03
CA LYS A 701 35.90 37.44 3.59
C LYS A 701 34.85 36.34 3.70
N ARG A 702 35.16 35.18 3.13
CA ARG A 702 34.20 34.10 2.88
C ARG A 702 34.65 32.82 3.56
N LEU A 703 33.75 32.21 4.32
CA LEU A 703 33.99 30.92 4.98
C LEU A 703 33.24 29.82 4.25
N LEU A 704 33.95 28.84 3.71
CA LEU A 704 33.40 27.71 2.94
C LEU A 704 33.67 26.40 3.68
N LEU A 705 32.60 25.69 4.03
CA LEU A 705 32.61 24.52 4.92
C LEU A 705 31.98 23.34 4.19
N PHE A 706 32.76 22.31 3.90
CA PHE A 706 32.28 21.17 3.12
C PHE A 706 32.46 19.87 3.89
N ASP A 707 31.41 19.06 3.96
CA ASP A 707 31.59 17.64 4.18
C ASP A 707 32.27 16.97 2.96
N TYR A 708 32.87 15.81 3.18
CA TYR A 708 33.59 15.05 2.17
C TYR A 708 32.75 13.94 1.50
N ASP A 709 32.32 12.96 2.29
CA ASP A 709 31.71 11.70 1.80
C ASP A 709 30.23 11.93 1.49
N GLY A 710 29.82 11.78 0.23
CA GLY A 710 28.44 12.05 -0.19
C GLY A 710 28.14 13.52 -0.48
N THR A 711 29.06 14.43 -0.14
CA THR A 711 28.97 15.86 -0.45
C THR A 711 29.85 16.27 -1.62
N LEU A 712 31.18 16.06 -1.55
CA LEU A 712 32.12 16.36 -2.63
C LEU A 712 32.48 15.12 -3.46
N THR A 713 32.26 13.93 -2.90
CA THR A 713 32.47 12.64 -3.57
C THR A 713 31.22 11.78 -3.44
N PRO A 714 30.83 10.98 -4.44
CA PRO A 714 29.68 10.08 -4.30
C PRO A 714 29.90 9.01 -3.23
N ILE A 715 28.84 8.64 -2.50
CA ILE A 715 28.89 7.51 -1.56
C ILE A 715 29.15 6.21 -2.33
N VAL A 716 30.18 5.47 -1.92
CA VAL A 716 30.56 4.16 -2.48
C VAL A 716 30.41 3.04 -1.46
N LYS A 717 30.26 1.79 -1.93
CA LYS A 717 30.05 0.62 -1.06
C LYS A 717 31.24 0.32 -0.13
N VAL A 718 32.46 0.62 -0.58
CA VAL A 718 33.69 0.45 0.18
C VAL A 718 34.24 1.84 0.48
N PRO A 719 34.23 2.31 1.74
CA PRO A 719 34.60 3.68 2.08
C PRO A 719 35.98 4.09 1.56
N SER A 720 36.98 3.20 1.53
CA SER A 720 38.32 3.53 1.00
C SER A 720 38.37 3.84 -0.51
N GLN A 721 37.28 3.62 -1.24
CA GLN A 721 37.18 3.92 -2.68
C GLN A 721 36.55 5.29 -2.96
N ALA A 722 36.13 6.03 -1.94
CA ALA A 722 35.64 7.40 -2.07
C ALA A 722 36.85 8.34 -2.24
N ILE A 723 37.42 8.39 -3.44
CA ILE A 723 38.62 9.18 -3.77
C ILE A 723 38.18 10.44 -4.53
N PRO A 724 38.78 11.62 -4.27
CA PRO A 724 38.37 12.83 -4.96
C PRO A 724 38.80 12.79 -6.43
N THR A 725 37.96 13.32 -7.31
CA THR A 725 38.31 13.43 -8.74
C THR A 725 39.30 14.57 -8.95
N GLU A 726 40.12 14.51 -10.00
CA GLU A 726 41.01 15.62 -10.39
C GLU A 726 40.23 16.93 -10.59
N ARG A 727 38.99 16.84 -11.09
CA ARG A 727 38.08 17.98 -11.23
C ARG A 727 37.80 18.63 -9.87
N THR A 728 37.41 17.83 -8.88
CA THR A 728 37.11 18.31 -7.52
C THR A 728 38.35 18.89 -6.84
N LEU A 729 39.51 18.22 -6.94
CA LEU A 729 40.78 18.70 -6.36
C LEU A 729 41.19 20.07 -6.92
N ASN A 730 41.15 20.23 -8.24
CA ASN A 730 41.50 21.49 -8.90
C ASN A 730 40.56 22.63 -8.52
N LEU A 731 39.27 22.33 -8.37
CA LEU A 731 38.24 23.29 -7.99
C LEU A 731 38.45 23.80 -6.56
N ILE A 732 38.52 22.89 -5.59
CA ILE A 732 38.72 23.22 -4.17
C ILE A 732 40.07 23.94 -4.00
N GLY A 733 41.13 23.47 -4.67
CA GLY A 733 42.42 24.15 -4.66
C GLY A 733 42.38 25.55 -5.29
N SER A 734 41.52 25.81 -6.27
CA SER A 734 41.35 27.15 -6.83
C SER A 734 40.56 28.07 -5.89
N LEU A 735 39.58 27.53 -5.17
CA LEU A 735 38.86 28.27 -4.11
C LEU A 735 39.78 28.61 -2.94
N ALA A 736 40.62 27.68 -2.48
CA ALA A 736 41.56 27.87 -1.37
C ALA A 736 42.68 28.87 -1.70
N ARG A 737 43.04 29.01 -2.99
CA ARG A 737 44.04 30.00 -3.44
C ARG A 737 43.55 31.45 -3.41
N ASP A 738 42.23 31.71 -3.43
CA ASP A 738 41.70 33.07 -3.27
C ASP A 738 41.92 33.53 -1.82
N PRO A 739 42.71 34.59 -1.56
CA PRO A 739 42.99 35.05 -0.20
C PRO A 739 41.76 35.58 0.56
N LYS A 740 40.64 35.81 -0.13
CA LYS A 740 39.35 36.15 0.51
C LYS A 740 38.62 34.93 1.05
N ASN A 741 39.01 33.73 0.64
CA ASN A 741 38.34 32.50 1.02
C ASN A 741 39.10 31.79 2.14
N VAL A 742 38.35 31.29 3.10
CA VAL A 742 38.80 30.35 4.12
C VAL A 742 38.01 29.07 3.89
N VAL A 743 38.69 28.01 3.44
CA VAL A 743 38.04 26.76 3.00
C VAL A 743 38.41 25.63 3.94
N TYR A 744 37.39 24.92 4.45
CA TYR A 744 37.57 23.75 5.31
C TYR A 744 36.81 22.53 4.78
N LEU A 745 37.49 21.39 4.80
CA LEU A 745 36.89 20.08 4.62
C LEU A 745 36.67 19.44 6.00
N ILE A 746 35.41 19.14 6.35
CA ILE A 746 35.00 18.58 7.64
C ILE A 746 34.53 17.15 7.43
N SER A 747 35.38 16.18 7.78
CA SER A 747 35.16 14.77 7.48
C SER A 747 35.10 13.89 8.74
N GLY A 748 34.37 12.78 8.64
CA GLY A 748 34.44 11.68 9.62
C GLY A 748 35.60 10.71 9.39
N ARG A 749 36.43 10.94 8.36
CA ARG A 749 37.63 10.15 8.04
C ARG A 749 38.77 10.46 8.98
N ASP A 750 39.71 9.51 9.09
CA ASP A 750 40.96 9.72 9.81
C ASP A 750 41.86 10.75 9.10
N GLY A 751 42.80 11.30 9.86
CA GLY A 751 43.73 12.31 9.35
C GLY A 751 44.68 11.77 8.29
N ASP A 752 45.09 10.50 8.36
CA ASP A 752 46.03 9.89 7.41
C ASP A 752 45.43 9.85 6.00
N PHE A 753 44.15 9.47 5.89
CA PHE A 753 43.41 9.46 4.64
C PHE A 753 43.26 10.88 4.06
N LEU A 754 42.94 11.87 4.89
CA LEU A 754 42.81 13.25 4.42
C LEU A 754 44.14 13.83 3.97
N ASP A 755 45.24 13.54 4.68
CA ASP A 755 46.57 14.03 4.30
C ASP A 755 47.05 13.39 2.99
N GLU A 756 46.81 12.09 2.80
CA GLU A 756 47.15 11.38 1.55
C GLU A 756 46.44 11.96 0.31
N HIS A 757 45.17 12.36 0.44
CA HIS A 757 44.33 12.76 -0.70
C HIS A 757 44.20 14.28 -0.87
N TRP A 758 44.33 15.05 0.21
CA TRP A 758 44.09 16.49 0.24
C TRP A 758 45.27 17.30 0.81
N GLY A 759 46.27 16.65 1.39
CA GLY A 759 47.42 17.34 2.02
C GLY A 759 48.25 18.18 1.05
N ASP A 760 48.25 17.84 -0.25
CA ASP A 760 48.95 18.59 -1.30
C ASP A 760 48.22 19.89 -1.73
N VAL A 761 46.99 20.13 -1.24
CA VAL A 761 46.20 21.32 -1.61
C VAL A 761 46.58 22.50 -0.73
N ASP A 762 47.38 23.42 -1.28
CA ASP A 762 47.84 24.62 -0.59
C ASP A 762 46.67 25.47 -0.05
N LYS A 763 46.80 25.89 1.22
CA LYS A 763 45.82 26.69 1.98
C LYS A 763 44.43 26.08 2.19
N LEU A 764 44.30 24.76 2.11
CA LEU A 764 43.08 24.06 2.52
C LEU A 764 43.14 23.71 4.01
N GLY A 765 42.08 24.02 4.75
CA GLY A 765 41.89 23.53 6.11
C GLY A 765 41.26 22.14 6.13
N LEU A 766 41.74 21.25 7.00
CA LEU A 766 41.24 19.88 7.13
C LEU A 766 40.78 19.62 8.57
N SER A 767 39.60 19.03 8.71
CA SER A 767 39.05 18.57 9.98
C SER A 767 38.70 17.09 9.86
N ALA A 768 39.43 16.26 10.61
CA ALA A 768 39.31 14.81 10.61
C ALA A 768 38.54 14.32 11.84
N GLU A 769 37.97 13.12 11.74
CA GLU A 769 37.21 12.46 12.81
C GLU A 769 36.19 13.39 13.48
N HIS A 770 35.37 14.06 12.66
CA HIS A 770 34.31 14.98 13.09
C HIS A 770 34.80 16.18 13.93
N GLY A 771 36.05 16.60 13.78
CA GLY A 771 36.64 17.72 14.52
C GLY A 771 37.61 17.32 15.63
N SER A 772 37.93 16.02 15.76
CA SER A 772 38.94 15.55 16.72
C SER A 772 40.35 16.02 16.36
N PHE A 773 40.64 16.14 15.06
CA PHE A 773 41.92 16.60 14.55
C PHE A 773 41.69 17.72 13.55
N VAL A 774 42.39 18.84 13.70
CA VAL A 774 42.22 20.01 12.84
C VAL A 774 43.58 20.49 12.35
N LYS A 775 43.69 20.72 11.05
CA LYS A 775 44.85 21.31 10.36
C LYS A 775 44.38 22.63 9.73
N ALA A 776 44.91 23.75 10.19
CA ALA A 776 44.49 25.06 9.71
C ALA A 776 45.05 25.35 8.29
N PRO A 777 44.40 26.23 7.49
CA PRO A 777 44.89 26.64 6.18
C PRO A 777 46.35 27.10 6.18
N GLY A 778 47.23 26.33 5.54
CA GLY A 778 48.65 26.64 5.41
C GLY A 778 49.54 26.13 6.55
N GLU A 779 48.98 25.35 7.50
CA GLU A 779 49.75 24.55 8.45
C GLU A 779 50.00 23.14 7.89
N ASP A 780 51.09 22.50 8.30
CA ASP A 780 51.49 21.17 7.79
C ASP A 780 51.02 20.01 8.69
N GLU A 781 50.75 20.25 9.98
CA GLU A 781 50.44 19.21 10.96
C GLU A 781 49.00 19.31 11.51
N PHE A 782 48.39 18.16 11.81
CA PHE A 782 47.11 18.08 12.50
C PHE A 782 47.30 18.32 14.00
N ALA A 783 46.58 19.30 14.55
CA ALA A 783 46.49 19.49 15.98
C ALA A 783 45.41 18.56 16.56
N ASN A 784 45.73 17.84 17.65
CA ASN A 784 44.81 16.92 18.33
C ASN A 784 43.95 17.66 19.36
N MET A 785 42.66 17.76 19.10
CA MET A 785 41.69 18.48 19.95
C MET A 785 41.16 17.62 21.10
N THR A 786 41.54 16.35 21.14
CA THR A 786 41.05 15.37 22.12
C THR A 786 42.10 14.96 23.15
N GLU A 787 43.32 15.51 23.07
CA GLU A 787 44.44 15.13 23.92
C GLU A 787 44.19 15.41 25.42
N ALA A 788 43.40 16.43 25.73
CA ALA A 788 42.99 16.78 27.08
C ALA A 788 41.73 16.03 27.58
N LEU A 789 41.05 15.25 26.72
CA LEU A 789 39.80 14.57 27.05
C LEU A 789 40.04 13.18 27.66
N ASP A 790 39.26 12.82 28.67
CA ASP A 790 39.28 11.47 29.25
C ASP A 790 38.61 10.46 28.30
N MET A 791 39.38 9.52 27.76
CA MET A 791 38.92 8.44 26.86
C MET A 791 38.66 7.10 27.57
N SER A 792 38.73 7.03 28.90
CA SER A 792 38.53 5.79 29.66
C SER A 792 37.15 5.13 29.45
N TRP A 793 36.15 5.93 29.05
CA TRP A 793 34.80 5.45 28.71
C TRP A 793 34.79 4.50 27.50
N MET A 794 35.76 4.57 26.58
CA MET A 794 35.76 3.74 25.36
C MET A 794 35.85 2.25 25.70
N SER A 795 36.63 1.87 26.70
CA SER A 795 36.73 0.48 27.16
C SER A 795 35.43 -0.02 27.78
N GLU A 796 34.71 0.83 28.51
CA GLU A 796 33.41 0.49 29.10
C GLU A 796 32.34 0.29 28.00
N VAL A 797 32.35 1.15 26.97
CA VAL A 797 31.43 1.03 25.82
C VAL A 797 31.77 -0.18 24.95
N GLU A 798 33.05 -0.48 24.74
CA GLU A 798 33.48 -1.66 23.99
C GLU A 798 32.97 -2.96 24.64
N GLU A 799 33.01 -3.06 25.97
CA GLU A 799 32.48 -4.22 26.70
C GLU A 799 30.97 -4.40 26.46
N ILE A 800 30.21 -3.30 26.52
CA ILE A 800 28.78 -3.30 26.21
C ILE A 800 28.52 -3.72 24.77
N PHE A 801 29.22 -3.12 23.81
CA PHE A 801 29.05 -3.46 22.40
C PHE A 801 29.45 -4.91 22.10
N ARG A 802 30.47 -5.46 22.76
CA ARG A 802 30.84 -6.89 22.65
C ARG A 802 29.70 -7.80 23.12
N TYR A 803 29.06 -7.47 24.25
CA TYR A 803 27.90 -8.21 24.74
C TYR A 803 26.75 -8.23 23.72
N TYR A 804 26.43 -7.10 23.08
CA TYR A 804 25.38 -7.05 22.05
C TYR A 804 25.81 -7.69 20.73
N MET A 805 27.09 -7.62 20.38
CA MET A 805 27.65 -8.26 19.18
C MET A 805 27.52 -9.78 19.24
N GLU A 806 27.87 -10.40 20.37
CA GLU A 806 27.78 -11.87 20.56
C GLU A 806 26.35 -12.40 20.43
N ARG A 807 25.36 -11.58 20.80
CA ARG A 807 23.93 -11.96 20.77
C ARG A 807 23.26 -11.66 19.44
N THR A 808 23.85 -10.77 18.63
CA THR A 808 23.22 -10.23 17.43
C THR A 808 24.01 -10.65 16.20
N THR A 809 23.64 -11.81 15.64
CA THR A 809 24.29 -12.40 14.46
C THR A 809 24.38 -11.39 13.31
N GLY A 810 25.55 -11.27 12.69
CA GLY A 810 25.79 -10.35 11.58
C GLY A 810 26.16 -8.92 12.00
N SER A 811 26.27 -8.62 13.30
CA SER A 811 26.76 -7.33 13.79
C SER A 811 28.29 -7.31 13.99
N THR A 812 28.88 -6.13 13.96
CA THR A 812 30.34 -5.89 14.07
C THR A 812 30.64 -4.62 14.85
N ILE A 813 31.83 -4.52 15.45
CA ILE A 813 32.29 -3.33 16.17
C ILE A 813 33.44 -2.69 15.39
N GLU A 814 33.40 -1.36 15.28
CA GLU A 814 34.46 -0.54 14.71
C GLU A 814 34.95 0.42 15.80
N VAL A 815 36.27 0.42 16.07
CA VAL A 815 36.90 1.28 17.08
C VAL A 815 37.80 2.28 16.34
N LYS A 816 37.54 3.58 16.54
CA LYS A 816 38.36 4.71 16.01
C LYS A 816 39.18 5.32 17.16
N LYS A 817 39.95 6.40 16.90
CA LYS A 817 40.78 7.04 17.94
C LYS A 817 39.94 7.77 18.99
N ALA A 818 38.84 8.41 18.58
CA ALA A 818 37.96 9.18 19.47
C ALA A 818 36.49 8.71 19.48
N SER A 819 36.13 7.63 18.76
CA SER A 819 34.76 7.09 18.78
C SER A 819 34.72 5.56 18.65
N ILE A 820 33.59 4.97 19.03
CA ILE A 820 33.34 3.54 18.87
C ILE A 820 31.93 3.32 18.32
N THR A 821 31.80 2.45 17.33
CA THR A 821 30.55 2.22 16.60
C THR A 821 30.22 0.73 16.52
N TRP A 822 28.99 0.38 16.90
CA TRP A 822 28.44 -0.95 16.71
C TRP A 822 27.51 -0.97 15.49
N HIS A 823 27.86 -1.75 14.48
CA HIS A 823 27.09 -1.92 13.24
C HIS A 823 26.25 -3.18 13.29
N TYR A 824 24.94 -3.07 13.07
CA TYR A 824 24.01 -4.21 13.07
C TYR A 824 23.24 -4.35 11.74
N ARG A 825 23.77 -3.74 10.67
CA ARG A 825 23.13 -3.70 9.35
C ARG A 825 22.89 -5.07 8.72
N ASN A 826 23.77 -6.04 8.97
CA ASN A 826 23.64 -7.40 8.41
C ASN A 826 22.87 -8.36 9.33
N SER A 827 22.29 -7.85 10.42
CA SER A 827 21.46 -8.62 11.35
C SER A 827 20.00 -8.64 10.89
N ASP A 828 19.18 -9.52 11.48
CA ASP A 828 17.73 -9.48 11.24
C ASP A 828 17.18 -8.09 11.61
N PRO A 829 16.38 -7.43 10.74
CA PRO A 829 15.97 -6.05 10.95
C PRO A 829 15.20 -5.81 12.25
N ASP A 830 14.32 -6.74 12.62
CA ASP A 830 13.44 -6.60 13.78
C ASP A 830 14.24 -6.88 15.06
N PHE A 831 15.04 -7.95 15.06
CA PHE A 831 15.88 -8.31 16.20
C PHE A 831 17.05 -7.34 16.41
N GLY A 832 17.72 -6.91 15.34
CA GLY A 832 18.83 -5.95 15.42
C GLY A 832 18.38 -4.59 15.92
N GLU A 833 17.19 -4.14 15.53
CA GLU A 833 16.62 -2.88 16.02
C GLU A 833 16.15 -2.99 17.49
N PHE A 834 15.55 -4.11 17.89
CA PHE A 834 15.26 -4.40 19.29
C PHE A 834 16.53 -4.36 20.16
N GLN A 835 17.60 -5.01 19.69
CA GLN A 835 18.88 -5.04 20.39
C GLN A 835 19.54 -3.66 20.46
N CYS A 836 19.43 -2.86 19.39
CA CYS A 836 19.88 -1.47 19.38
C CYS A 836 19.15 -0.61 20.42
N LYS A 837 17.82 -0.71 20.54
CA LYS A 837 17.06 0.02 21.57
C LYS A 837 17.51 -0.36 22.98
N GLN A 838 17.69 -1.66 23.24
CA GLN A 838 18.20 -2.13 24.53
C GLN A 838 19.62 -1.63 24.83
N ALA A 839 20.51 -1.60 23.83
CA ALA A 839 21.87 -1.11 23.97
C ALA A 839 21.91 0.42 24.20
N LEU A 840 21.07 1.16 23.48
CA LEU A 840 20.89 2.60 23.65
C LEU A 840 20.42 2.93 25.08
N ASP A 841 19.35 2.29 25.55
CA ASP A 841 18.82 2.50 26.91
C ASP A 841 19.90 2.24 27.98
N LEU A 842 20.71 1.20 27.78
CA LEU A 842 21.80 0.86 28.71
C LEU A 842 22.89 1.93 28.74
N LEU A 843 23.30 2.45 27.58
CA LEU A 843 24.32 3.49 27.47
C LEU A 843 23.82 4.84 28.00
N GLU A 844 22.60 5.25 27.63
CA GLU A 844 21.99 6.51 28.06
C GLU A 844 21.65 6.52 29.54
N SER A 845 21.24 5.39 30.13
CA SER A 845 20.87 5.35 31.55
C SER A 845 22.09 5.26 32.49
N ASN A 846 23.18 4.62 32.06
CA ASN A 846 24.30 4.29 32.97
C ASN A 846 25.58 5.08 32.72
N LEU A 847 25.91 5.37 31.45
CA LEU A 847 27.21 5.93 31.05
C LEU A 847 27.11 7.41 30.71
N ALA A 848 26.14 7.80 29.87
CA ALA A 848 25.95 9.20 29.44
C ALA A 848 25.77 10.22 30.59
N PRO A 849 25.10 9.91 31.73
CA PRO A 849 24.95 10.86 32.82
C PRO A 849 26.23 11.04 33.67
N ARG A 850 27.19 10.12 33.54
CA ARG A 850 28.41 10.06 34.37
C ARG A 850 29.66 10.49 33.62
N ARG A 851 29.62 10.52 32.29
CA ARG A 851 30.74 10.80 31.41
C ARG A 851 30.32 11.83 30.34
N PRO A 852 31.21 12.72 29.87
CA PRO A 852 30.89 13.72 28.85
C PRO A 852 30.83 13.10 27.44
N ILE A 853 29.95 12.12 27.24
CA ILE A 853 29.78 11.37 26.00
C ILE A 853 28.38 11.55 25.41
N GLU A 854 28.28 11.43 24.10
CA GLU A 854 27.05 11.43 23.32
C GLU A 854 26.88 10.06 22.65
N VAL A 855 25.66 9.52 22.70
CA VAL A 855 25.28 8.26 22.03
C VAL A 855 24.40 8.61 20.85
N LEU A 856 24.78 8.14 19.67
CA LEU A 856 24.14 8.48 18.40
C LEU A 856 23.63 7.23 17.71
N VAL A 857 22.33 7.22 17.45
CA VAL A 857 21.71 6.20 16.61
C VAL A 857 21.89 6.60 15.15
N GLY A 858 22.71 5.88 14.41
CA GLY A 858 22.87 6.06 12.96
C GLY A 858 22.14 4.99 12.14
N LYS A 859 22.44 4.92 10.83
CA LYS A 859 21.74 4.03 9.89
C LYS A 859 22.13 2.56 10.10
N LYS A 860 21.40 1.90 10.99
CA LYS A 860 21.65 0.52 11.46
C LYS A 860 23.01 0.38 12.15
N ASN A 861 23.39 1.41 12.91
CA ASN A 861 24.52 1.41 13.81
C ASN A 861 24.24 2.28 15.05
N LEU A 862 25.04 2.10 16.09
CA LEU A 862 25.03 2.88 17.32
C LEU A 862 26.46 3.36 17.57
N GLU A 863 26.68 4.66 17.54
CA GLU A 863 28.00 5.30 17.70
C GLU A 863 28.06 6.04 19.04
N VAL A 864 29.20 5.97 19.72
CA VAL A 864 29.47 6.73 20.94
C VAL A 864 30.73 7.56 20.76
N ARG A 865 30.64 8.85 21.09
CA ARG A 865 31.73 9.84 20.95
C ARG A 865 31.71 10.87 22.10
N PRO A 866 32.79 11.64 22.33
CA PRO A 866 32.80 12.75 23.28
C PRO A 866 31.83 13.87 22.86
N LEU A 867 31.16 14.50 23.83
CA LEU A 867 30.22 15.60 23.58
C LEU A 867 30.91 16.81 22.92
N ALA A 868 32.18 17.06 23.26
CA ALA A 868 32.97 18.19 22.76
C ALA A 868 33.40 18.07 21.28
N VAL A 869 33.13 16.92 20.64
CA VAL A 869 33.66 16.57 19.32
C VAL A 869 32.52 16.21 18.38
N ASN A 870 32.02 17.20 17.64
CA ASN A 870 31.06 16.99 16.56
C ASN A 870 31.22 18.04 15.45
N LYS A 871 30.67 17.75 14.26
CA LYS A 871 30.75 18.65 13.09
C LYS A 871 30.13 20.03 13.37
N GLY A 872 29.11 20.13 14.21
CA GLY A 872 28.52 21.40 14.61
C GLY A 872 29.46 22.27 15.44
N GLU A 873 30.19 21.65 16.35
CA GLU A 873 31.08 22.33 17.26
C GLU A 873 32.34 22.87 16.56
N ILE A 874 32.87 22.14 15.58
CA ILE A 874 33.93 22.68 14.71
C ILE A 874 33.43 23.87 13.88
N VAL A 875 32.18 23.87 13.40
CA VAL A 875 31.60 25.04 12.71
C VAL A 875 31.56 26.26 13.65
N ARG A 876 31.14 26.09 14.90
CA ARG A 876 31.14 27.18 15.90
C ARG A 876 32.55 27.72 16.14
N ARG A 877 33.54 26.84 16.25
CA ARG A 877 34.94 27.23 16.41
C ARG A 877 35.47 28.01 15.21
N LEU A 878 35.26 27.52 14.00
CA LEU A 878 35.74 28.18 12.79
C LEU A 878 35.12 29.58 12.60
N MET A 879 33.86 29.75 13.01
CA MET A 879 33.20 31.06 13.07
C MET A 879 33.79 31.97 14.16
N TYR A 880 34.11 31.41 15.34
CA TYR A 880 34.76 32.14 16.42
C TYR A 880 36.17 32.63 16.05
N GLU A 881 36.93 31.83 15.30
CA GLU A 881 38.27 32.19 14.78
C GLU A 881 38.20 33.17 13.59
N ASN A 882 37.07 33.24 12.89
CA ASN A 882 36.85 34.12 11.73
C ASN A 882 35.61 35.02 11.92
N PRO A 883 35.57 35.88 12.95
CA PRO A 883 34.40 36.71 13.26
C PRO A 883 34.13 37.80 12.21
N ASP A 884 35.14 38.14 11.40
CA ASP A 884 35.11 39.10 10.31
C ASP A 884 34.60 38.53 8.97
N ALA A 885 34.25 37.24 8.92
CA ALA A 885 33.61 36.65 7.73
C ALA A 885 32.22 37.26 7.51
N ASP A 886 31.93 37.68 6.29
CA ASP A 886 30.66 38.29 5.88
C ASP A 886 29.85 37.41 4.90
N PHE A 887 30.30 36.18 4.67
CA PHE A 887 29.61 35.15 3.88
C PHE A 887 29.97 33.75 4.36
N ILE A 888 28.98 32.86 4.46
CA ILE A 888 29.18 31.45 4.84
C ILE A 888 28.46 30.53 3.85
N PHE A 889 29.18 29.55 3.29
CA PHE A 889 28.58 28.42 2.58
C PHE A 889 28.93 27.11 3.29
N CYS A 890 27.93 26.33 3.67
CA CYS A 890 28.05 25.05 4.35
C CYS A 890 27.28 23.97 3.59
N ALA A 891 27.92 22.87 3.23
CA ALA A 891 27.27 21.75 2.53
C ALA A 891 27.56 20.39 3.19
N GLY A 892 26.53 19.53 3.24
CA GLY A 892 26.57 18.19 3.85
C GLY A 892 25.48 17.26 3.34
N ASP A 893 25.60 15.95 3.53
CA ASP A 893 24.72 14.93 2.95
C ASP A 893 24.15 13.92 3.97
N ASP A 894 24.62 13.89 5.22
CA ASP A 894 24.24 12.85 6.18
C ASP A 894 23.64 13.40 7.48
N LYS A 895 23.38 12.49 8.44
CA LYS A 895 22.79 12.84 9.74
C LYS A 895 23.78 13.60 10.64
N THR A 896 25.08 13.39 10.50
CA THR A 896 26.11 14.09 11.27
C THR A 896 26.26 15.54 10.80
N ASP A 897 25.98 15.80 9.53
CA ASP A 897 25.99 17.15 8.96
C ASP A 897 24.86 18.03 9.47
N GLU A 898 23.76 17.43 9.94
CA GLU A 898 22.68 18.16 10.61
C GLU A 898 23.17 18.91 11.85
N ASP A 899 24.27 18.48 12.49
CA ASP A 899 24.88 19.22 13.60
C ASP A 899 25.52 20.54 13.12
N MET A 900 26.06 20.58 11.89
CA MET A 900 26.55 21.82 11.25
C MET A 900 25.40 22.80 11.02
N PHE A 901 24.32 22.32 10.41
CA PHE A 901 23.14 23.12 10.11
C PHE A 901 22.42 23.58 11.38
N ARG A 902 22.32 22.71 12.40
CA ARG A 902 21.79 23.05 13.72
C ARG A 902 22.60 24.16 14.38
N SER A 903 23.92 24.10 14.28
CA SER A 903 24.80 25.12 14.85
C SER A 903 24.57 26.48 14.20
N LEU A 904 24.52 26.52 12.86
CA LEU A 904 24.17 27.74 12.12
C LEU A 904 22.78 28.28 12.50
N ARG A 905 21.77 27.42 12.59
CA ARG A 905 20.40 27.82 13.01
C ARG A 905 20.30 28.26 14.48
N THR A 906 21.13 27.72 15.36
CA THR A 906 21.14 28.10 16.78
C THR A 906 21.71 29.51 16.94
N ILE A 907 22.74 29.84 16.15
CA ILE A 907 23.33 31.18 16.10
C ILE A 907 22.38 32.15 15.36
N PHE A 908 21.74 31.70 14.28
CA PHE A 908 20.83 32.48 13.45
C PHE A 908 19.44 31.80 13.32
N PRO A 909 18.53 32.01 14.29
CA PRO A 909 17.22 31.35 14.30
C PRO A 909 16.29 31.82 13.16
N PRO A 910 15.46 30.93 12.58
CA PRO A 910 14.47 31.30 11.57
C PRO A 910 13.42 32.26 12.15
N GLY A 911 13.21 33.41 11.51
CA GLY A 911 12.34 34.49 12.02
C GLY A 911 13.09 35.69 12.61
N GLY A 912 14.43 35.60 12.68
CA GLY A 912 15.34 36.72 12.95
C GLY A 912 15.66 36.94 14.43
N ILE A 913 16.86 37.47 14.67
CA ILE A 913 17.16 38.38 15.78
C ILE A 913 16.75 39.76 15.27
N HIS A 914 16.08 40.61 16.06
CA HIS A 914 15.59 41.91 15.60
C HIS A 914 16.62 42.64 14.74
N ASP A 915 16.26 42.99 13.50
CA ASP A 915 17.15 43.61 12.51
C ASP A 915 17.92 44.78 13.15
N ASN A 916 19.24 44.58 13.35
CA ASN A 916 20.28 45.49 13.90
C ASN A 916 20.91 45.13 15.26
N GLU A 917 20.62 43.99 15.91
CA GLU A 917 21.42 43.56 17.06
C GLU A 917 22.65 42.73 16.64
N PRO A 918 23.86 43.06 17.14
CA PRO A 918 25.07 42.31 16.82
C PRO A 918 25.00 40.89 17.40
N VAL A 919 25.31 39.88 16.59
CA VAL A 919 25.31 38.48 17.04
C VAL A 919 26.61 38.20 17.78
N ILE A 920 26.51 38.03 19.09
CA ILE A 920 27.65 37.73 19.96
C ILE A 920 27.77 36.22 20.16
N LEU A 921 28.89 35.65 19.69
CA LEU A 921 29.23 34.25 19.88
C LEU A 921 30.11 34.09 21.13
N GLN A 922 29.67 33.27 22.07
CA GLN A 922 30.46 32.88 23.23
C GLN A 922 31.54 31.85 22.83
N PRO A 923 32.67 31.76 23.56
CA PRO A 923 33.69 30.75 23.32
C PRO A 923 33.08 29.34 23.25
N PRO A 924 33.21 28.64 22.11
CA PRO A 924 32.63 27.30 21.95
C PRO A 924 33.25 26.28 22.92
N VAL A 925 32.53 25.19 23.17
CA VAL A 925 33.02 24.04 23.96
C VAL A 925 34.28 23.44 23.32
N ALA A 926 34.37 23.36 21.99
CA ALA A 926 35.60 22.88 21.32
C ALA A 926 36.80 23.83 21.45
N VAL A 927 36.64 25.03 22.00
CA VAL A 927 37.75 25.96 22.30
C VAL A 927 38.06 25.90 23.79
N THR A 928 37.03 25.92 24.63
CA THR A 928 37.18 25.93 26.10
C THR A 928 37.59 24.57 26.68
N SER A 929 37.25 23.46 26.05
CA SER A 929 37.55 22.10 26.55
C SER A 929 39.01 21.66 26.42
N ILE A 930 39.82 22.42 25.68
CA ILE A 930 41.24 22.13 25.44
C ILE A 930 42.14 23.00 26.34
N LEU A 931 41.56 23.94 27.07
CA LEU A 931 42.25 24.85 27.98
C LEU A 931 41.95 24.47 29.43
N ASP A 932 42.84 24.85 30.34
CA ASP A 932 42.54 24.74 31.76
C ASP A 932 41.34 25.63 32.12
N PRO A 933 40.48 25.25 33.09
CA PRO A 933 39.24 25.98 33.40
C PRO A 933 39.44 27.45 33.77
N GLU A 934 40.62 27.83 34.28
CA GLU A 934 40.98 29.21 34.58
C GLU A 934 41.23 30.01 33.29
N ASP A 935 41.96 29.44 32.32
CA ASP A 935 42.24 30.07 31.01
C ASP A 935 40.99 30.10 30.11
N ALA A 936 40.16 29.07 30.17
CA ALA A 936 38.90 28.99 29.43
C ALA A 936 37.90 30.10 29.85
N ALA A 937 37.94 30.52 31.12
CA ALA A 937 37.08 31.57 31.66
C ALA A 937 37.51 33.00 31.23
N GLU A 938 38.74 33.17 30.74
CA GLU A 938 39.28 34.46 30.28
C GLU A 938 39.03 34.73 28.79
N LEU A 939 38.51 33.76 28.03
CA LEU A 939 38.24 33.92 26.60
C LEU A 939 37.11 34.94 26.33
N PRO A 940 37.32 35.96 25.48
CA PRO A 940 36.31 36.97 25.19
C PRO A 940 35.22 36.44 24.27
N ALA A 941 34.00 36.96 24.39
CA ALA A 941 32.97 36.77 23.37
C ALA A 941 33.29 37.59 22.11
N VAL A 942 32.95 37.07 20.93
CA VAL A 942 33.24 37.72 19.64
C VAL A 942 31.95 38.15 18.94
N GLU A 943 31.98 39.29 18.26
CA GLU A 943 30.89 39.80 17.44
C GLU A 943 31.03 39.30 16.00
N LEU A 944 30.00 38.63 15.47
CA LEU A 944 30.01 38.07 14.13
C LEU A 944 29.53 39.12 13.10
N SER A 945 30.28 39.28 12.01
CA SER A 945 29.98 40.23 10.93
C SER A 945 28.98 39.70 9.89
N VAL A 946 28.75 38.38 9.84
CA VAL A 946 27.85 37.74 8.87
C VAL A 946 26.38 37.97 9.22
N THR A 947 25.55 38.22 8.20
CA THR A 947 24.10 38.35 8.36
C THR A 947 23.38 37.05 7.98
N PRO A 948 22.17 36.78 8.51
CA PRO A 948 21.40 35.59 8.15
C PRO A 948 21.16 35.43 6.64
N GLU A 949 21.09 36.54 5.89
CA GLU A 949 20.86 36.49 4.44
C GLU A 949 22.06 35.98 3.65
N ASP A 950 23.27 36.09 4.21
CA ASP A 950 24.55 35.72 3.59
C ASP A 950 25.05 34.32 4.02
N ILE A 951 24.17 33.53 4.65
CA ILE A 951 24.43 32.15 5.08
C ILE A 951 23.68 31.18 4.15
N PHE A 952 24.45 30.33 3.50
CA PHE A 952 23.94 29.26 2.64
C PHE A 952 24.27 27.92 3.26
N ALA A 953 23.29 27.26 3.86
CA ALA A 953 23.40 25.87 4.30
C ALA A 953 22.64 24.97 3.32
N ALA A 954 23.34 24.07 2.64
CA ALA A 954 22.79 23.20 1.60
C ALA A 954 22.94 21.72 1.96
N THR A 955 21.84 20.97 1.95
CA THR A 955 21.92 19.50 2.03
C THR A 955 22.08 18.89 0.64
N VAL A 956 22.88 17.84 0.52
CA VAL A 956 22.91 16.97 -0.67
C VAL A 956 21.90 15.84 -0.51
N GLY A 957 21.09 15.62 -1.54
CA GLY A 957 20.05 14.59 -1.57
C GLY A 957 18.73 15.09 -2.16
N PRO A 958 17.67 14.25 -2.15
CA PRO A 958 16.38 14.64 -2.70
C PRO A 958 15.76 15.80 -1.90
N PRO A 959 14.96 16.68 -2.54
CA PRO A 959 14.31 17.82 -1.86
C PRO A 959 13.44 17.46 -0.65
N ALA A 960 12.97 16.22 -0.59
CA ALA A 960 12.16 15.70 0.50
C ALA A 960 12.99 15.25 1.72
N LYS A 961 14.33 15.23 1.63
CA LYS A 961 15.19 14.85 2.75
C LYS A 961 14.95 15.80 3.93
N LYS A 962 14.57 15.26 5.09
CA LYS A 962 14.40 16.03 6.33
C LYS A 962 15.76 16.59 6.75
N THR A 963 15.87 17.91 6.79
CA THR A 963 17.12 18.62 7.08
C THR A 963 16.85 19.96 7.77
N LEU A 964 17.83 20.44 8.52
CA LEU A 964 17.93 21.80 9.03
C LEU A 964 18.62 22.73 8.03
N ALA A 965 19.11 22.24 6.90
CA ALA A 965 19.62 23.09 5.83
C ALA A 965 18.52 24.04 5.32
N GLY A 966 18.93 25.21 4.82
CA GLY A 966 18.01 26.18 4.20
C GLY A 966 17.76 25.89 2.72
N TRP A 967 18.66 25.12 2.10
CA TRP A 967 18.70 24.82 0.67
C TRP A 967 19.01 23.33 0.45
N HIS A 968 18.69 22.81 -0.73
CA HIS A 968 19.15 21.49 -1.16
C HIS A 968 19.78 21.52 -2.55
N VAL A 969 20.59 20.50 -2.80
CA VAL A 969 21.17 20.12 -4.10
C VAL A 969 20.99 18.61 -4.27
N THR A 970 20.77 18.13 -5.48
CA THR A 970 20.34 16.75 -5.71
C THR A 970 21.48 15.73 -5.66
N THR A 971 22.69 16.13 -6.05
CA THR A 971 23.84 15.22 -6.15
C THR A 971 25.15 15.89 -5.71
N PRO A 972 26.16 15.09 -5.29
CA PRO A 972 27.51 15.61 -5.03
C PRO A 972 28.10 16.37 -6.24
N GLY A 973 27.80 15.90 -7.46
CA GLY A 973 28.26 16.54 -8.69
C GLY A 973 27.69 17.96 -8.86
N GLU A 974 26.44 18.18 -8.44
CA GLU A 974 25.79 19.49 -8.49
C GLU A 974 26.44 20.49 -7.52
N VAL A 975 26.95 20.03 -6.36
CA VAL A 975 27.77 20.87 -5.46
C VAL A 975 29.00 21.38 -6.22
N VAL A 976 29.72 20.48 -6.89
CA VAL A 976 30.94 20.81 -7.66
C VAL A 976 30.61 21.76 -8.82
N GLU A 977 29.51 21.54 -9.54
CA GLU A 977 29.07 22.43 -10.64
C GLU A 977 28.68 23.82 -10.15
N ASN A 978 27.98 23.92 -9.02
CA ASN A 978 27.62 25.20 -8.41
C ASN A 978 28.87 25.98 -7.95
N LEU A 979 29.86 25.29 -7.40
CA LEU A 979 31.15 25.89 -7.03
C LEU A 979 31.96 26.34 -8.25
N GLU A 980 31.91 25.62 -9.37
CA GLU A 980 32.52 26.06 -10.63
C GLU A 980 31.85 27.32 -11.18
N GLN A 981 30.52 27.40 -11.11
CA GLN A 981 29.79 28.60 -11.51
C GLN A 981 30.15 29.80 -10.62
N LEU A 982 30.33 29.59 -9.32
CA LEU A 982 30.83 30.62 -8.41
C LEU A 982 32.20 31.16 -8.84
N LEU A 983 33.14 30.28 -9.21
CA LEU A 983 34.46 30.68 -9.71
C LEU A 983 34.40 31.35 -11.09
N ALA A 984 33.60 30.83 -12.02
CA ALA A 984 33.54 31.34 -13.39
C ALA A 984 32.90 32.74 -13.48
N MET A 985 32.13 33.12 -12.47
CA MET A 985 31.48 34.43 -12.39
C MET A 985 32.32 35.49 -11.69
N VAL A 986 33.45 35.14 -11.08
CA VAL A 986 34.40 36.01 -10.36
C VAL A 986 35.59 36.31 -11.26
#